data_AF-A0A3F2RWZ2-F1
#
_entry.id   AF-A0A3F2RWZ2-F1
#
_cell.length_a   1.000
_cell.length_b   1.000
_cell.length_c   1.000
_cell.angle_alpha   90.00
_cell.angle_beta   90.00
_cell.angle_gamma   90.00
#
_symmetry.space_group_name_H-M   'P 1'
#
loop_
_entity.id
_entity.type
_entity.pdbx_description
1 polymer ?
#
loop_
_entity_poly.entity_id
_entity_poly.type
_entity_poly.pdbx_seq_one_letter_code
_entity_poly.pdbx_strand_id
1 'polypeptide(L)'
;MHLLTTIISLAVYYYFEQAQAWDSLPDGYEVIDGPEGPNAVDAWRQDWTAWKKMELITNRYNPNDTCNVYNIEAAQWTQQNFVQVLLMMNDRAIYDRDTQKYTVGKYVDDMQARVGGIDSVLLWPAYPNIGIDNRNQWDLLRGLPGGLDGVKGLITDFHRRNIRVIIPYNPWDINTRDEPGLEDMVRMYSADITVLSELVPELGADGFNGDTMYGVPKAFYNCSKPLVAAPEGGVPTAFLSHNPMSWGYFFGYGHFPPVARAKFLEPRHMVQICARWSLDKIAELQTAFFNGAGYVVWENVWGIWNAMTERESETAKRMFSILREFAFAITSEKWTPYYALQSGGVFSSAFPVVERGEWFYTVVNTLGEDNIFELPLTAEQTGEGVRAAPVVQVPLEPRGFGAILITKTSEPRENVTQFLNKMQAMTAKPLAEFSTKRSFLQQQIIRSVNSKVGGDMQNNANLERVSEDEMVFVSGMANWWFNVSGVQIEPVSAWTPNSENYGTGVQFPWEHRPWNNHSTRLFVQDFWMDKHPVTNAQYATFLKESGHLPKSLDRFLLHWENRTTDTGTASNLKSWTVPVGMDQSPVVHVAHEDAEAFAAFYGKRLPHDWEWQYVVSNGDHYNTFPWGSEMDTTRLPEIFRGKQPLPPLDSVGSHKSSRSTRFLVEDLVGYVWQMTDQFCDAHTCGLLLRGGSSYRPVAATHSDPNWYFPQALGAQQHNRFLMLSEGYDRSAMVGFRCVKSVTPSHVFSKLP
;
A
#
# COMPACT_ATOMS: atom_id res chain seq x y z
N MET A 1 -42.00 12.92 45.43
CA MET A 1 -41.61 13.42 44.10
C MET A 1 -40.11 13.70 44.17
N HIS A 2 -39.32 12.99 43.34
CA HIS A 2 -37.90 13.20 42.97
C HIS A 2 -36.87 13.38 44.11
N LEU A 3 -35.80 12.60 44.20
CA LEU A 3 -34.76 12.42 43.18
C LEU A 3 -33.95 11.15 43.50
N LEU A 4 -33.79 10.27 42.50
CA LEU A 4 -32.95 9.08 42.55
C LEU A 4 -32.47 8.83 41.11
N THR A 5 -31.48 9.62 40.65
CA THR A 5 -30.91 9.52 39.30
C THR A 5 -29.55 10.21 39.23
N THR A 6 -28.49 9.59 39.76
CA THR A 6 -27.10 10.00 39.43
C THR A 6 -26.07 8.89 39.69
N ILE A 7 -26.24 7.67 39.16
CA ILE A 7 -25.16 6.64 39.18
C ILE A 7 -24.97 5.90 37.82
N ILE A 8 -25.74 6.17 36.75
CA ILE A 8 -25.64 5.35 35.51
C ILE A 8 -24.80 5.98 34.36
N SER A 9 -24.31 7.21 34.47
CA SER A 9 -23.71 7.90 33.30
C SER A 9 -22.18 7.83 33.15
N LEU A 10 -21.46 7.01 33.93
CA LEU A 10 -19.98 7.04 33.95
C LEU A 10 -19.27 5.77 33.46
N ALA A 11 -19.99 4.71 33.07
CA ALA A 11 -19.39 3.44 32.62
C ALA A 11 -19.44 3.20 31.09
N VAL A 12 -20.12 4.05 30.31
CA VAL A 12 -20.26 3.88 28.85
C VAL A 12 -19.24 4.73 28.06
N TYR A 13 -18.52 5.64 28.71
CA TYR A 13 -17.62 6.59 28.06
C TYR A 13 -16.19 6.10 27.78
N TYR A 14 -15.84 4.87 28.18
CA TYR A 14 -14.44 4.39 28.12
C TYR A 14 -14.14 3.31 27.08
N TYR A 15 -15.09 2.97 26.18
CA TYR A 15 -14.86 1.94 25.14
C TYR A 15 -15.13 2.37 23.69
N PHE A 16 -15.50 3.63 23.44
CA PHE A 16 -15.76 4.14 22.08
C PHE A 16 -15.26 5.58 21.92
N GLU A 17 -13.94 5.77 21.84
CA GLU A 17 -13.38 7.04 21.38
C GLU A 17 -13.52 7.16 19.85
N GLN A 18 -14.59 7.87 19.47
CA GLN A 18 -14.68 8.88 18.40
C GLN A 18 -14.00 8.57 17.05
N ALA A 19 -14.76 7.97 16.14
CA ALA A 19 -14.76 8.45 14.77
C ALA A 19 -15.54 9.78 14.75
N GLN A 20 -14.84 10.92 14.66
CA GLN A 20 -15.51 12.18 14.35
C GLN A 20 -16.03 12.08 12.92
N ALA A 21 -17.35 12.14 12.75
CA ALA A 21 -17.97 12.32 11.45
C ALA A 21 -17.42 13.62 10.84
N TRP A 22 -16.73 13.50 9.71
CA TRP A 22 -16.24 14.64 8.92
C TRP A 22 -17.42 15.49 8.44
N ASP A 23 -17.12 16.77 8.12
CA ASP A 23 -18.06 17.79 7.60
C ASP A 23 -19.07 17.25 6.57
N SER A 24 -20.20 17.96 6.41
CA SER A 24 -21.29 17.61 5.48
C SER A 24 -20.78 17.12 4.11
N LEU A 25 -20.85 15.81 3.90
CA LEU A 25 -20.29 15.16 2.72
C LEU A 25 -21.18 15.42 1.49
N PRO A 26 -20.59 15.66 0.30
CA PRO A 26 -21.31 15.92 -0.95
C PRO A 26 -22.11 14.68 -1.46
N ASP A 27 -22.94 14.88 -2.48
CA ASP A 27 -23.64 13.81 -3.22
C ASP A 27 -22.64 12.74 -3.73
N GLY A 28 -22.47 11.66 -2.97
CA GLY A 28 -21.45 10.62 -3.22
C GLY A 28 -21.21 9.63 -2.07
N TYR A 29 -22.11 9.59 -1.10
CA TYR A 29 -22.02 8.77 0.13
C TYR A 29 -21.72 7.29 -0.15
N GLU A 30 -20.67 6.70 0.44
CA GLU A 30 -20.30 5.28 0.21
C GLU A 30 -21.23 4.30 0.95
N VAL A 31 -21.73 4.73 2.09
CA VAL A 31 -22.58 3.94 2.98
C VAL A 31 -23.77 4.79 3.44
N ILE A 32 -24.96 4.23 3.52
CA ILE A 32 -26.16 4.88 4.04
C ILE A 32 -26.22 4.65 5.55
N ASP A 33 -26.42 5.71 6.33
CA ASP A 33 -26.57 5.61 7.77
C ASP A 33 -27.76 4.73 8.16
N GLY A 34 -27.57 3.92 9.20
CA GLY A 34 -28.63 3.12 9.77
C GLY A 34 -29.71 3.96 10.47
N PRO A 35 -30.84 3.34 10.86
CA PRO A 35 -31.92 4.01 11.55
C PRO A 35 -31.49 4.54 12.93
N GLU A 36 -32.19 5.58 13.42
CA GLU A 36 -31.93 6.18 14.75
C GLU A 36 -32.19 5.20 15.91
N GLY A 37 -32.97 4.14 15.67
CA GLY A 37 -33.27 3.12 16.66
C GLY A 37 -34.17 2.01 16.12
N PRO A 38 -34.40 0.92 16.89
CA PRO A 38 -35.19 -0.22 16.44
C PRO A 38 -36.62 0.13 15.98
N ASN A 39 -37.25 1.13 16.61
CA ASN A 39 -38.61 1.55 16.27
C ASN A 39 -38.69 2.37 14.97
N ALA A 40 -37.56 2.85 14.45
CA ALA A 40 -37.49 3.67 13.23
C ALA A 40 -37.21 2.84 11.97
N VAL A 41 -36.99 1.54 12.10
CA VAL A 41 -36.51 0.67 11.01
C VAL A 41 -37.51 0.55 9.87
N ASP A 42 -38.81 0.43 10.18
CA ASP A 42 -39.85 0.35 9.15
C ASP A 42 -39.96 1.66 8.35
N ALA A 43 -39.93 2.80 9.05
CA ALA A 43 -39.93 4.11 8.43
C ALA A 43 -38.66 4.32 7.57
N TRP A 44 -37.49 3.99 8.12
CA TRP A 44 -36.22 4.05 7.40
C TRP A 44 -36.26 3.20 6.12
N ARG A 45 -36.75 1.96 6.19
CA ARG A 45 -36.86 1.08 5.00
C ARG A 45 -37.81 1.65 3.96
N GLN A 46 -38.95 2.20 4.38
CA GLN A 46 -39.90 2.84 3.49
C GLN A 46 -39.29 4.05 2.78
N ASP A 47 -38.64 4.94 3.53
CA ASP A 47 -38.05 6.17 3.02
C ASP A 47 -36.91 5.88 2.05
N TRP A 48 -35.99 4.99 2.41
CA TRP A 48 -34.86 4.64 1.55
C TRP A 48 -35.27 3.83 0.32
N THR A 49 -36.33 3.03 0.40
CA THR A 49 -36.91 2.36 -0.78
C THR A 49 -37.53 3.38 -1.75
N ALA A 50 -38.25 4.38 -1.22
CA ALA A 50 -38.80 5.46 -2.02
C ALA A 50 -37.68 6.31 -2.65
N TRP A 51 -36.65 6.65 -1.87
CA TRP A 51 -35.46 7.35 -2.35
C TRP A 51 -34.76 6.57 -3.46
N LYS A 52 -34.47 5.27 -3.27
CA LYS A 52 -33.82 4.42 -4.28
C LYS A 52 -34.56 4.48 -5.61
N LYS A 53 -35.89 4.37 -5.59
CA LYS A 53 -36.70 4.45 -6.79
C LYS A 53 -36.57 5.82 -7.48
N MET A 54 -36.65 6.91 -6.72
CA MET A 54 -36.52 8.27 -7.26
C MET A 54 -35.12 8.55 -7.80
N GLU A 55 -34.08 8.08 -7.10
CA GLU A 55 -32.67 8.25 -7.45
C GLU A 55 -32.34 7.55 -8.77
N LEU A 56 -32.77 6.30 -8.94
CA LEU A 56 -32.58 5.54 -10.18
C LEU A 56 -33.34 6.16 -11.37
N ILE A 57 -34.57 6.66 -11.14
CA ILE A 57 -35.35 7.35 -12.18
C ILE A 57 -34.67 8.66 -12.59
N THR A 58 -34.24 9.47 -11.61
CA THR A 58 -33.59 10.77 -11.84
C THR A 58 -32.31 10.62 -12.66
N ASN A 59 -31.53 9.57 -12.37
CA ASN A 59 -30.29 9.26 -13.06
C ASN A 59 -30.49 8.42 -14.34
N ARG A 60 -31.73 8.15 -14.75
CA ARG A 60 -32.08 7.37 -15.94
C ARG A 60 -31.41 5.99 -15.97
N TYR A 61 -31.24 5.36 -14.81
CA TYR A 61 -30.63 4.05 -14.71
C TYR A 61 -31.54 3.00 -15.38
N ASN A 62 -30.97 2.20 -16.28
CA ASN A 62 -31.67 1.08 -16.92
C ASN A 62 -30.96 -0.24 -16.58
N PRO A 63 -31.56 -1.09 -15.73
CA PRO A 63 -30.96 -2.38 -15.36
C PRO A 63 -30.94 -3.37 -16.54
N ASN A 64 -31.76 -3.16 -17.57
CA ASN A 64 -31.90 -4.04 -18.73
C ASN A 64 -31.11 -3.57 -19.96
N ASP A 65 -30.37 -2.46 -19.87
CA ASP A 65 -29.52 -2.01 -20.97
C ASP A 65 -28.41 -3.05 -21.24
N THR A 66 -28.29 -3.50 -22.48
CA THR A 66 -27.25 -4.46 -22.91
C THR A 66 -25.83 -3.92 -22.74
N CYS A 67 -25.66 -2.59 -22.72
CA CYS A 67 -24.38 -1.90 -22.50
C CYS A 67 -24.14 -1.60 -21.00
N ASN A 68 -25.07 -1.98 -20.11
CA ASN A 68 -24.85 -1.93 -18.67
C ASN A 68 -23.87 -3.04 -18.25
N VAL A 69 -22.82 -2.67 -17.53
CA VAL A 69 -21.71 -3.57 -17.19
C VAL A 69 -22.15 -4.83 -16.44
N TYR A 70 -23.21 -4.77 -15.63
CA TYR A 70 -23.72 -5.96 -14.91
C TYR A 70 -24.35 -7.01 -15.83
N ASN A 71 -24.69 -6.64 -17.06
CA ASN A 71 -25.26 -7.53 -18.08
C ASN A 71 -24.19 -8.10 -19.02
N ILE A 72 -22.92 -7.68 -18.91
CA ILE A 72 -21.84 -8.18 -19.76
C ILE A 72 -21.17 -9.38 -19.10
N GLU A 73 -21.23 -10.53 -19.77
CA GLU A 73 -20.68 -11.81 -19.30
C GLU A 73 -19.22 -11.69 -18.80
N ALA A 74 -18.36 -11.02 -19.58
CA ALA A 74 -16.95 -10.84 -19.22
C ALA A 74 -16.72 -10.05 -17.92
N ALA A 75 -17.70 -9.27 -17.45
CA ALA A 75 -17.63 -8.51 -16.22
C ALA A 75 -18.39 -9.17 -15.05
N GLN A 76 -19.14 -10.26 -15.27
CA GLN A 76 -20.00 -10.83 -14.21
C GLN A 76 -19.22 -11.41 -13.02
N TRP A 77 -17.93 -11.72 -13.20
CA TRP A 77 -17.07 -12.16 -12.09
C TRP A 77 -17.01 -11.12 -10.95
N THR A 78 -17.20 -9.83 -11.25
CA THR A 78 -17.16 -8.76 -10.26
C THR A 78 -18.25 -8.90 -9.21
N GLN A 79 -19.39 -9.50 -9.56
CA GLN A 79 -20.54 -9.68 -8.68
C GLN A 79 -20.26 -10.70 -7.56
N GLN A 80 -19.13 -11.41 -7.63
CA GLN A 80 -18.68 -12.40 -6.66
C GLN A 80 -17.24 -12.17 -6.19
N ASN A 81 -16.70 -10.98 -6.42
CA ASN A 81 -15.37 -10.61 -5.93
C ASN A 81 -15.47 -10.27 -4.44
N PHE A 82 -15.46 -11.25 -3.53
CA PHE A 82 -15.70 -10.98 -2.10
C PHE A 82 -14.46 -10.56 -1.32
N VAL A 83 -13.28 -11.05 -1.72
CA VAL A 83 -12.02 -10.72 -1.07
C VAL A 83 -11.06 -10.21 -2.14
N GLN A 84 -10.81 -8.91 -2.10
CA GLN A 84 -9.74 -8.28 -2.84
C GLN A 84 -8.54 -8.07 -1.92
N VAL A 85 -7.32 -8.27 -2.43
CA VAL A 85 -6.10 -7.94 -1.69
C VAL A 85 -5.40 -6.77 -2.36
N LEU A 86 -5.09 -5.71 -1.61
CA LEU A 86 -4.12 -4.72 -2.08
C LEU A 86 -2.72 -5.28 -1.80
N LEU A 87 -1.97 -5.53 -2.88
CA LEU A 87 -0.65 -6.13 -2.83
C LEU A 87 0.42 -5.10 -3.16
N MET A 88 1.11 -4.62 -2.14
CA MET A 88 2.32 -3.81 -2.32
C MET A 88 3.38 -4.65 -3.03
N MET A 89 3.86 -4.18 -4.18
CA MET A 89 4.84 -4.97 -4.95
C MET A 89 6.22 -5.04 -4.27
N ASN A 90 6.49 -4.14 -3.31
CA ASN A 90 7.66 -4.20 -2.43
C ASN A 90 7.52 -5.22 -1.28
N ASP A 91 6.42 -5.97 -1.23
CA ASP A 91 6.26 -7.03 -0.25
C ASP A 91 7.15 -8.24 -0.58
N ARG A 92 8.03 -8.60 0.35
CA ARG A 92 8.96 -9.73 0.25
C ARG A 92 8.23 -11.08 0.20
N ALA A 93 6.94 -11.13 0.51
CA ALA A 93 6.12 -12.32 0.34
C ALA A 93 5.74 -12.59 -1.12
N ILE A 94 5.71 -11.57 -2.00
CA ILE A 94 5.39 -11.72 -3.43
C ILE A 94 6.64 -11.77 -4.33
N TYR A 95 7.75 -11.17 -3.91
CA TYR A 95 9.00 -11.22 -4.66
C TYR A 95 10.19 -11.53 -3.75
N ASP A 96 10.93 -12.58 -4.09
CA ASP A 96 12.18 -12.93 -3.45
C ASP A 96 13.35 -12.26 -4.18
N ARG A 97 13.91 -11.23 -3.53
CA ARG A 97 15.05 -10.46 -4.04
C ARG A 97 16.33 -11.30 -4.14
N ASP A 98 16.51 -12.33 -3.33
CA ASP A 98 17.73 -13.14 -3.37
C ASP A 98 17.73 -14.07 -4.57
N THR A 99 16.58 -14.70 -4.85
CA THR A 99 16.41 -15.61 -6.00
C THR A 99 15.93 -14.91 -7.28
N GLN A 100 15.56 -13.63 -7.21
CA GLN A 100 15.02 -12.81 -8.29
C GLN A 100 13.75 -13.41 -8.92
N LYS A 101 12.82 -13.89 -8.09
CA LYS A 101 11.61 -14.59 -8.53
C LYS A 101 10.37 -14.12 -7.81
N TYR A 102 9.26 -14.07 -8.55
CA TYR A 102 7.94 -13.96 -7.95
C TYR A 102 7.56 -15.26 -7.22
N THR A 103 6.87 -15.10 -6.08
CA THR A 103 6.48 -16.18 -5.17
C THR A 103 4.96 -16.25 -5.00
N VAL A 104 4.21 -16.10 -6.10
CA VAL A 104 2.73 -16.09 -6.11
C VAL A 104 2.13 -17.28 -5.37
N GLY A 105 2.63 -18.49 -5.65
CA GLY A 105 2.13 -19.71 -5.00
C GLY A 105 2.22 -19.63 -3.47
N LYS A 106 3.40 -19.25 -2.95
CA LYS A 106 3.64 -19.08 -1.51
C LYS A 106 2.72 -18.03 -0.90
N TYR A 107 2.56 -16.89 -1.59
CA TYR A 107 1.70 -15.80 -1.13
C TYR A 107 0.22 -16.22 -1.06
N VAL A 108 -0.28 -16.83 -2.14
CA VAL A 108 -1.67 -17.29 -2.22
C VAL A 108 -1.93 -18.41 -1.20
N ASP A 109 -0.98 -19.32 -0.98
CA ASP A 109 -1.13 -20.39 0.00
C ASP A 109 -1.22 -19.86 1.44
N ASP A 110 -0.43 -18.82 1.79
CA ASP A 110 -0.53 -18.14 3.08
C ASP A 110 -1.91 -17.45 3.26
N MET A 111 -2.34 -16.69 2.27
CA MET A 111 -3.67 -16.04 2.29
C MET A 111 -4.79 -17.08 2.40
N GLN A 112 -4.72 -18.16 1.62
CA GLN A 112 -5.68 -19.26 1.67
C GLN A 112 -5.75 -19.92 3.05
N ALA A 113 -4.62 -20.04 3.74
CA ALA A 113 -4.55 -20.58 5.09
C ALA A 113 -5.19 -19.64 6.12
N ARG A 114 -4.87 -18.34 6.08
CA ARG A 114 -5.30 -17.34 7.06
C ARG A 114 -6.70 -16.78 6.79
N VAL A 115 -6.92 -16.19 5.62
CA VAL A 115 -8.15 -15.46 5.26
C VAL A 115 -9.07 -16.24 4.32
N GLY A 116 -8.64 -17.39 3.83
CA GLY A 116 -9.41 -18.21 2.89
C GLY A 116 -9.18 -17.79 1.43
N GLY A 117 -10.12 -18.15 0.56
CA GLY A 117 -9.99 -17.80 -0.87
C GLY A 117 -9.85 -16.29 -1.05
N ILE A 118 -9.05 -15.87 -2.01
CA ILE A 118 -8.99 -14.49 -2.51
C ILE A 118 -9.50 -14.50 -3.95
N ASP A 119 -10.26 -13.47 -4.31
CA ASP A 119 -10.97 -13.42 -5.59
C ASP A 119 -10.25 -12.49 -6.58
N SER A 120 -9.59 -11.44 -6.07
CA SER A 120 -8.74 -10.56 -6.87
C SER A 120 -7.56 -9.97 -6.09
N VAL A 121 -6.55 -9.52 -6.82
CA VAL A 121 -5.43 -8.72 -6.29
C VAL A 121 -5.30 -7.40 -7.06
N LEU A 122 -5.02 -6.32 -6.34
CA LEU A 122 -4.58 -5.03 -6.88
C LEU A 122 -3.06 -4.95 -6.74
N LEU A 123 -2.33 -4.97 -7.86
CA LEU A 123 -0.86 -4.92 -7.86
C LEU A 123 -0.39 -3.48 -7.71
N TRP A 124 0.24 -3.10 -6.59
CA TRP A 124 0.57 -1.71 -6.29
C TRP A 124 2.08 -1.41 -6.38
N PRO A 125 2.59 -0.88 -7.52
CA PRO A 125 4.01 -0.62 -7.70
C PRO A 125 4.45 0.81 -7.40
N ALA A 126 3.59 1.83 -7.52
CA ALA A 126 4.08 3.20 -7.68
C ALA A 126 4.28 3.97 -6.36
N TYR A 127 3.19 4.24 -5.65
CA TYR A 127 3.23 4.94 -4.36
C TYR A 127 3.72 4.00 -3.24
N PRO A 128 4.56 4.44 -2.30
CA PRO A 128 4.97 5.83 -2.03
C PRO A 128 6.25 6.30 -2.75
N ASN A 129 6.86 5.49 -3.62
CA ASN A 129 8.15 5.82 -4.23
C ASN A 129 8.08 6.77 -5.44
N ILE A 130 6.91 6.89 -6.09
CA ILE A 130 6.75 7.74 -7.28
C ILE A 130 7.13 9.19 -7.01
N GLY A 131 7.86 9.81 -7.94
CA GLY A 131 8.43 11.15 -7.78
C GLY A 131 9.84 11.18 -7.17
N ILE A 132 10.42 10.01 -6.83
CA ILE A 132 11.85 9.89 -6.53
C ILE A 132 12.73 10.29 -7.72
N ASP A 133 12.29 9.97 -8.94
CA ASP A 133 12.79 10.42 -10.23
C ASP A 133 11.62 10.64 -11.21
N ASN A 134 11.91 10.98 -12.46
CA ASN A 134 10.89 11.35 -13.44
C ASN A 134 10.04 10.19 -13.99
N ARG A 135 10.20 8.96 -13.48
CA ARG A 135 9.34 7.84 -13.88
C ARG A 135 7.89 8.12 -13.49
N ASN A 136 6.98 7.93 -14.42
CA ASN A 136 5.54 7.96 -14.16
C ASN A 136 5.04 6.62 -13.60
N GLN A 137 3.77 6.55 -13.23
CA GLN A 137 3.12 5.34 -12.72
C GLN A 137 3.29 4.12 -13.67
N TRP A 138 3.27 4.35 -14.98
CA TRP A 138 3.40 3.31 -16.00
C TRP A 138 4.84 2.80 -16.10
N ASP A 139 5.82 3.69 -16.00
CA ASP A 139 7.24 3.35 -15.93
C ASP A 139 7.58 2.52 -14.70
N LEU A 140 6.94 2.80 -13.56
CA LEU A 140 7.11 2.01 -12.33
C LEU A 140 6.48 0.63 -12.45
N LEU A 141 5.34 0.50 -13.14
CA LEU A 141 4.76 -0.80 -13.48
C LEU A 141 5.68 -1.58 -14.44
N ARG A 142 6.18 -0.94 -15.50
CA ARG A 142 7.14 -1.52 -16.45
C ARG A 142 8.48 -1.86 -15.81
N GLY A 143 8.85 -1.17 -14.73
CA GLY A 143 10.06 -1.39 -13.95
C GLY A 143 9.96 -2.52 -12.93
N LEU A 144 8.81 -3.19 -12.82
CA LEU A 144 8.70 -4.40 -12.01
C LEU A 144 9.62 -5.52 -12.55
N PRO A 145 10.06 -6.46 -11.68
CA PRO A 145 10.98 -7.53 -12.07
C PRO A 145 10.59 -8.28 -13.35
N GLY A 146 11.53 -8.33 -14.30
CA GLY A 146 11.31 -8.97 -15.60
C GLY A 146 10.56 -8.10 -16.63
N GLY A 147 10.29 -6.83 -16.31
CA GLY A 147 9.58 -5.92 -17.20
C GLY A 147 8.14 -6.32 -17.44
N LEU A 148 7.56 -5.90 -18.57
CA LEU A 148 6.19 -6.25 -18.95
C LEU A 148 5.97 -7.78 -19.04
N ASP A 149 6.95 -8.53 -19.52
CA ASP A 149 6.85 -10.00 -19.60
C ASP A 149 6.84 -10.65 -18.22
N GLY A 150 7.62 -10.11 -17.28
CA GLY A 150 7.57 -10.50 -15.87
C GLY A 150 6.19 -10.26 -15.25
N VAL A 151 5.59 -9.10 -15.51
CA VAL A 151 4.23 -8.76 -15.03
C VAL A 151 3.16 -9.66 -15.69
N LYS A 152 3.25 -9.94 -16.99
CA LYS A 152 2.39 -10.92 -17.67
C LYS A 152 2.50 -12.32 -17.04
N GLY A 153 3.71 -12.75 -16.71
CA GLY A 153 3.97 -14.00 -16.00
C GLY A 153 3.34 -14.02 -14.60
N LEU A 154 3.51 -12.95 -13.84
CA LEU A 154 2.88 -12.74 -12.53
C LEU A 154 1.35 -12.84 -12.60
N ILE A 155 0.73 -12.18 -13.58
CA ILE A 155 -0.72 -12.24 -13.80
C ILE A 155 -1.17 -13.65 -14.16
N THR A 156 -0.42 -14.30 -15.06
CA THR A 156 -0.69 -15.69 -15.45
C THR A 156 -0.64 -16.64 -14.24
N ASP A 157 0.28 -16.43 -13.30
CA ASP A 157 0.38 -17.21 -12.07
C ASP A 157 -0.82 -17.01 -11.13
N PHE A 158 -1.34 -15.79 -11.01
CA PHE A 158 -2.60 -15.53 -10.29
C PHE A 158 -3.80 -16.19 -10.99
N HIS A 159 -3.89 -16.09 -12.32
CA HIS A 159 -4.95 -16.72 -13.10
C HIS A 159 -4.95 -18.24 -12.97
N ARG A 160 -3.78 -18.90 -12.88
CA ARG A 160 -3.67 -20.35 -12.59
C ARG A 160 -4.29 -20.74 -11.24
N ARG A 161 -4.41 -19.77 -10.33
CA ARG A 161 -5.06 -19.93 -9.02
C ARG A 161 -6.51 -19.40 -9.01
N ASN A 162 -7.06 -19.06 -10.17
CA ASN A 162 -8.40 -18.47 -10.35
C ASN A 162 -8.57 -17.12 -9.63
N ILE A 163 -7.51 -16.31 -9.60
CA ILE A 163 -7.50 -14.99 -8.96
C ILE A 163 -7.38 -13.93 -10.03
N ARG A 164 -8.29 -12.95 -10.02
CA ARG A 164 -8.30 -11.83 -10.97
C ARG A 164 -7.23 -10.81 -10.61
N VAL A 165 -6.69 -10.11 -11.60
CA VAL A 165 -5.67 -9.08 -11.38
C VAL A 165 -6.14 -7.72 -11.86
N ILE A 166 -6.02 -6.73 -10.98
CA ILE A 166 -6.37 -5.33 -11.23
C ILE A 166 -5.08 -4.49 -11.16
N ILE A 167 -4.91 -3.57 -12.10
CA ILE A 167 -3.77 -2.64 -12.16
C ILE A 167 -4.20 -1.26 -11.62
N PRO A 168 -3.38 -0.55 -10.83
CA PRO A 168 -3.73 0.76 -10.33
C PRO A 168 -3.62 1.80 -11.44
N TYR A 169 -4.49 2.81 -11.34
CA TYR A 169 -4.41 4.05 -12.08
C TYR A 169 -4.45 5.18 -11.05
N ASN A 170 -3.36 5.94 -10.98
CA ASN A 170 -3.17 7.10 -10.12
C ASN A 170 -3.45 8.39 -10.93
N PRO A 171 -4.68 8.93 -10.92
CA PRO A 171 -5.05 10.11 -11.72
C PRO A 171 -4.37 11.40 -11.26
N TRP A 172 -3.76 11.40 -10.07
CA TRP A 172 -2.99 12.52 -9.54
C TRP A 172 -1.53 12.54 -10.05
N ASP A 173 -1.07 11.46 -10.69
CA ASP A 173 0.24 11.41 -11.34
C ASP A 173 0.20 12.14 -12.69
N ILE A 174 0.29 13.47 -12.60
CA ILE A 174 0.17 14.36 -13.75
C ILE A 174 1.42 15.19 -14.01
N ASN A 175 2.47 15.06 -13.18
CA ASN A 175 3.64 15.93 -13.21
C ASN A 175 4.97 15.15 -13.16
N THR A 176 4.89 13.85 -13.40
CA THR A 176 6.00 13.03 -13.88
C THR A 176 6.04 13.05 -15.41
N ARG A 177 6.89 12.21 -16.01
CA ARG A 177 7.08 12.15 -17.47
C ARG A 177 5.78 11.76 -18.19
N ASP A 178 5.42 12.49 -19.24
CA ASP A 178 4.30 12.10 -20.11
C ASP A 178 4.62 10.82 -20.91
N GLU A 179 3.60 10.06 -21.29
CA GLU A 179 3.77 8.88 -22.14
C GLU A 179 4.16 9.27 -23.58
N PRO A 180 5.12 8.57 -24.20
CA PRO A 180 5.63 8.98 -25.51
C PRO A 180 4.54 9.02 -26.58
N GLY A 181 4.45 10.13 -27.31
CA GLY A 181 3.46 10.35 -28.36
C GLY A 181 2.08 10.83 -27.86
N LEU A 182 1.92 11.02 -26.54
CA LEU A 182 0.69 11.52 -25.92
C LEU A 182 0.87 12.91 -25.27
N GLU A 183 2.02 13.56 -25.48
CA GLU A 183 2.39 14.83 -24.83
C GLU A 183 1.41 15.97 -25.14
N ASP A 184 0.81 15.97 -26.34
CA ASP A 184 -0.16 16.98 -26.79
C ASP A 184 -1.61 16.67 -26.34
N MET A 185 -1.89 15.47 -25.80
CA MET A 185 -3.24 15.05 -25.39
C MET A 185 -3.64 15.60 -24.01
N VAL A 186 -3.63 16.92 -23.83
CA VAL A 186 -3.97 17.53 -22.53
C VAL A 186 -5.47 17.86 -22.44
N ARG A 187 -6.27 16.81 -22.23
CA ARG A 187 -7.49 16.86 -21.40
C ARG A 187 -7.28 15.84 -20.29
N MET A 188 -7.66 16.20 -19.06
CA MET A 188 -7.30 15.56 -17.77
C MET A 188 -7.09 14.03 -17.74
N TYR A 189 -7.75 13.25 -18.60
CA TYR A 189 -7.67 11.78 -18.64
C TYR A 189 -7.39 11.15 -20.02
N SER A 190 -7.29 11.93 -21.09
CA SER A 190 -7.30 11.37 -22.45
C SER A 190 -6.07 10.52 -22.77
N ALA A 191 -4.89 10.93 -22.30
CA ALA A 191 -3.67 10.14 -22.41
C ALA A 191 -3.80 8.82 -21.60
N ASP A 192 -4.25 8.89 -20.36
CA ASP A 192 -4.37 7.72 -19.48
C ASP A 192 -5.41 6.71 -19.96
N ILE A 193 -6.54 7.17 -20.52
CA ILE A 193 -7.53 6.28 -21.15
C ILE A 193 -6.89 5.49 -22.30
N THR A 194 -6.05 6.16 -23.10
CA THR A 194 -5.35 5.52 -24.22
C THR A 194 -4.39 4.44 -23.70
N VAL A 195 -3.56 4.78 -22.71
CA VAL A 195 -2.61 3.86 -22.09
C VAL A 195 -3.33 2.66 -21.47
N LEU A 196 -4.36 2.88 -20.64
CA LEU A 196 -5.12 1.80 -19.99
C LEU A 196 -5.80 0.87 -20.99
N SER A 197 -6.31 1.42 -22.10
CA SER A 197 -7.00 0.64 -23.14
C SER A 197 -6.08 -0.30 -23.90
N GLU A 198 -4.77 -0.03 -23.90
CA GLU A 198 -3.75 -0.87 -24.52
C GLU A 198 -3.07 -1.78 -23.49
N LEU A 199 -2.64 -1.21 -22.37
CA LEU A 199 -1.81 -1.86 -21.36
C LEU A 199 -2.56 -2.96 -20.59
N VAL A 200 -3.81 -2.72 -20.17
CA VAL A 200 -4.60 -3.71 -19.41
C VAL A 200 -4.79 -5.00 -20.24
N PRO A 201 -5.25 -4.94 -21.51
CA PRO A 201 -5.29 -6.11 -22.37
C PRO A 201 -3.92 -6.71 -22.68
N GLU A 202 -2.88 -5.90 -22.90
CA GLU A 202 -1.52 -6.39 -23.20
C GLU A 202 -0.99 -7.27 -22.06
N LEU A 203 -1.20 -6.83 -20.81
CA LEU A 203 -0.81 -7.55 -19.61
C LEU A 203 -1.68 -8.79 -19.34
N GLY A 204 -2.86 -8.87 -19.94
CA GLY A 204 -3.89 -9.84 -19.60
C GLY A 204 -4.55 -9.58 -18.24
N ALA A 205 -4.50 -8.34 -17.74
CA ALA A 205 -5.18 -7.97 -16.50
C ALA A 205 -6.71 -7.89 -16.69
N ASP A 206 -7.46 -8.07 -15.60
CA ASP A 206 -8.92 -8.15 -15.62
C ASP A 206 -9.61 -6.79 -15.43
N GLY A 207 -8.86 -5.75 -15.06
CA GLY A 207 -9.39 -4.41 -14.84
C GLY A 207 -8.37 -3.44 -14.27
N PHE A 208 -8.85 -2.26 -13.86
CA PHE A 208 -8.04 -1.24 -13.20
C PHE A 208 -8.74 -0.62 -11.98
N ASN A 209 -7.95 -0.14 -11.03
CA ASN A 209 -8.41 0.59 -9.86
C ASN A 209 -8.20 2.09 -10.06
N GLY A 210 -9.26 2.88 -9.87
CA GLY A 210 -9.19 4.35 -9.98
C GLY A 210 -8.89 4.97 -8.63
N ASP A 211 -7.60 5.15 -8.31
CA ASP A 211 -7.14 5.71 -7.04
C ASP A 211 -7.64 7.15 -6.86
N THR A 212 -8.10 7.51 -5.68
CA THR A 212 -8.72 8.81 -5.31
C THR A 212 -9.99 9.19 -6.10
N MET A 213 -10.52 8.31 -6.96
CA MET A 213 -11.67 8.61 -7.81
C MET A 213 -13.00 8.20 -7.16
N TYR A 214 -13.97 9.13 -7.12
CA TYR A 214 -15.38 8.82 -6.82
C TYR A 214 -16.11 8.40 -8.09
N GLY A 215 -16.01 7.11 -8.42
CA GLY A 215 -16.49 6.57 -9.69
C GLY A 215 -15.58 6.92 -10.87
N VAL A 216 -15.44 5.99 -11.82
CA VAL A 216 -14.72 6.24 -13.06
C VAL A 216 -15.69 6.75 -14.13
N PRO A 217 -15.39 7.89 -14.82
CA PRO A 217 -16.26 8.45 -15.83
C PRO A 217 -16.51 7.54 -17.03
N LYS A 218 -17.66 7.73 -17.70
CA LYS A 218 -18.07 6.98 -18.90
C LYS A 218 -17.05 6.98 -20.03
N ALA A 219 -16.17 7.99 -20.11
CA ALA A 219 -15.12 8.09 -21.12
C ALA A 219 -14.12 6.91 -21.10
N PHE A 220 -13.96 6.24 -19.96
CA PHE A 220 -13.11 5.05 -19.82
C PHE A 220 -13.81 3.76 -20.26
N TYR A 221 -15.12 3.81 -20.53
CA TYR A 221 -15.93 2.60 -20.69
C TYR A 221 -16.41 2.40 -22.13
N ASN A 222 -16.10 1.23 -22.67
CA ASN A 222 -16.60 0.74 -23.95
C ASN A 222 -17.27 -0.63 -23.77
N CYS A 223 -18.59 -0.73 -23.90
CA CYS A 223 -19.27 -2.01 -23.67
C CYS A 223 -18.99 -3.10 -24.70
N SER A 224 -18.41 -2.78 -25.86
CA SER A 224 -17.95 -3.81 -26.80
C SER A 224 -16.64 -4.47 -26.35
N LYS A 225 -15.88 -3.80 -25.47
CA LYS A 225 -14.61 -4.25 -24.89
C LYS A 225 -14.50 -3.69 -23.46
N PRO A 226 -15.31 -4.15 -22.51
CA PRO A 226 -15.40 -3.50 -21.20
C PRO A 226 -14.11 -3.72 -20.42
N LEU A 227 -13.50 -2.64 -19.98
CA LEU A 227 -12.48 -2.66 -18.93
C LEU A 227 -13.21 -2.52 -17.59
N VAL A 228 -13.00 -3.46 -16.68
CA VAL A 228 -13.59 -3.41 -15.34
C VAL A 228 -12.89 -2.31 -14.55
N ALA A 229 -13.66 -1.31 -14.11
CA ALA A 229 -13.20 -0.27 -13.20
C ALA A 229 -13.56 -0.62 -11.74
N ALA A 230 -12.63 -0.38 -10.83
CA ALA A 230 -12.80 -0.46 -9.39
C ALA A 230 -12.33 0.84 -8.73
N PRO A 231 -13.10 1.94 -8.78
CA PRO A 231 -12.75 3.21 -8.12
C PRO A 231 -12.52 3.04 -6.62
N GLU A 232 -11.58 3.83 -6.07
CA GLU A 232 -11.29 3.89 -4.64
C GLU A 232 -12.43 4.55 -3.84
N GLY A 233 -13.06 5.58 -4.40
CA GLY A 233 -14.23 6.19 -3.79
C GLY A 233 -15.51 5.50 -4.22
N GLY A 234 -16.58 5.72 -3.45
CA GLY A 234 -17.94 5.30 -3.80
C GLY A 234 -18.36 5.76 -5.20
N VAL A 235 -19.45 5.18 -5.69
CA VAL A 235 -19.92 5.40 -7.07
C VAL A 235 -21.17 6.30 -7.10
N PRO A 236 -21.11 7.47 -7.76
CA PRO A 236 -22.30 8.25 -8.07
C PRO A 236 -23.29 7.44 -8.91
N THR A 237 -24.60 7.64 -8.70
CA THR A 237 -25.64 6.85 -9.42
C THR A 237 -25.52 6.98 -10.94
N ALA A 238 -25.16 8.18 -11.43
CA ALA A 238 -24.91 8.43 -12.85
C ALA A 238 -23.83 7.51 -13.46
N PHE A 239 -22.92 6.99 -12.63
CA PHE A 239 -21.80 6.14 -13.06
C PHE A 239 -22.02 4.64 -12.81
N LEU A 240 -23.13 4.28 -12.16
CA LEU A 240 -23.42 2.91 -11.71
C LEU A 240 -23.42 1.88 -12.85
N SER A 241 -23.85 2.25 -14.05
CA SER A 241 -23.98 1.37 -15.22
C SER A 241 -22.66 0.95 -15.88
N HIS A 242 -21.53 1.51 -15.45
CA HIS A 242 -20.21 1.21 -16.02
C HIS A 242 -19.09 1.07 -14.96
N ASN A 243 -19.45 1.12 -13.67
CA ASN A 243 -18.56 0.85 -12.56
C ASN A 243 -19.12 -0.36 -11.79
N PRO A 244 -18.69 -1.60 -12.11
CA PRO A 244 -19.29 -2.82 -11.56
C PRO A 244 -18.88 -3.10 -10.11
N MET A 245 -17.79 -2.46 -9.65
CA MET A 245 -17.28 -2.54 -8.29
C MET A 245 -16.88 -1.15 -7.80
N SER A 246 -16.64 -1.04 -6.51
CA SER A 246 -16.02 0.13 -5.88
C SER A 246 -15.42 -0.29 -4.55
N TRP A 247 -14.51 0.52 -4.02
CA TRP A 247 -14.23 0.47 -2.60
C TRP A 247 -15.29 1.28 -1.83
N GLY A 248 -15.50 0.89 -0.58
CA GLY A 248 -16.36 1.59 0.36
C GLY A 248 -15.60 1.77 1.66
N TYR A 249 -14.99 2.93 1.84
CA TYR A 249 -14.33 3.30 3.07
C TYR A 249 -15.31 3.27 4.23
N PHE A 250 -14.89 2.53 5.23
CA PHE A 250 -15.63 2.35 6.47
C PHE A 250 -14.99 3.20 7.57
N PHE A 251 -15.81 4.06 8.17
CA PHE A 251 -15.38 4.97 9.23
C PHE A 251 -15.98 4.63 10.59
N GLY A 252 -16.49 3.40 10.76
CA GLY A 252 -17.23 3.01 11.96
C GLY A 252 -18.73 3.31 11.85
N TYR A 253 -19.48 2.96 12.90
CA TYR A 253 -20.89 3.32 13.06
C TYR A 253 -21.27 3.39 14.53
N GLY A 254 -22.30 4.18 14.85
CA GLY A 254 -22.78 4.37 16.21
C GLY A 254 -23.61 3.18 16.72
N HIS A 255 -24.84 3.06 16.22
CA HIS A 255 -25.80 2.07 16.74
C HIS A 255 -26.13 0.95 15.74
N PHE A 256 -26.24 1.27 14.45
CA PHE A 256 -26.60 0.32 13.40
C PHE A 256 -25.48 0.22 12.37
N PRO A 257 -25.08 -0.99 11.93
CA PRO A 257 -24.16 -1.15 10.82
C PRO A 257 -24.70 -0.42 9.59
N PRO A 258 -23.89 0.33 8.84
CA PRO A 258 -24.40 1.14 7.74
C PRO A 258 -24.64 0.26 6.49
N VAL A 259 -25.47 0.75 5.57
CA VAL A 259 -25.87 0.03 4.36
C VAL A 259 -25.05 0.48 3.16
N ALA A 260 -24.35 -0.41 2.48
CA ALA A 260 -23.52 -0.08 1.33
C ALA A 260 -24.36 0.51 0.18
N ARG A 261 -24.17 1.81 -0.13
CA ARG A 261 -25.09 2.58 -0.98
C ARG A 261 -25.17 2.03 -2.41
N ALA A 262 -24.02 1.80 -3.05
CA ALA A 262 -23.98 1.34 -4.44
C ALA A 262 -24.64 -0.05 -4.59
N LYS A 263 -24.42 -0.94 -3.61
CA LYS A 263 -25.09 -2.24 -3.55
C LYS A 263 -26.59 -2.11 -3.26
N PHE A 264 -27.00 -1.15 -2.44
CA PHE A 264 -28.42 -0.89 -2.18
C PHE A 264 -29.14 -0.42 -3.45
N LEU A 265 -28.50 0.42 -4.26
CA LEU A 265 -29.02 0.86 -5.56
C LEU A 265 -29.06 -0.28 -6.59
N GLU A 266 -27.97 -1.05 -6.71
CA GLU A 266 -27.81 -2.17 -7.64
C GLU A 266 -27.19 -3.38 -6.91
N PRO A 267 -27.98 -4.39 -6.50
CA PRO A 267 -27.51 -5.51 -5.68
C PRO A 267 -26.40 -6.36 -6.28
N ARG A 268 -26.22 -6.31 -7.61
CA ARG A 268 -25.10 -6.94 -8.33
C ARG A 268 -23.78 -6.17 -8.18
N HIS A 269 -23.82 -4.91 -7.76
CA HIS A 269 -22.61 -4.12 -7.51
C HIS A 269 -21.86 -4.65 -6.30
N MET A 270 -20.55 -4.85 -6.46
CA MET A 270 -19.68 -5.30 -5.39
C MET A 270 -18.92 -4.14 -4.77
N VAL A 271 -19.34 -3.74 -3.58
CA VAL A 271 -18.60 -2.80 -2.73
C VAL A 271 -17.55 -3.59 -1.96
N GLN A 272 -16.29 -3.19 -2.02
CA GLN A 272 -15.21 -3.70 -1.19
C GLN A 272 -15.06 -2.82 0.04
N ILE A 273 -15.57 -3.27 1.18
CA ILE A 273 -15.40 -2.54 2.43
C ILE A 273 -13.91 -2.44 2.77
N CYS A 274 -13.44 -1.25 3.11
CA CYS A 274 -12.04 -1.04 3.46
C CYS A 274 -11.87 0.02 4.57
N ALA A 275 -10.96 -0.22 5.51
CA ALA A 275 -10.44 0.82 6.40
C ALA A 275 -8.97 0.53 6.71
N ARG A 276 -8.07 1.03 5.86
CA ARG A 276 -6.63 0.69 5.89
C ARG A 276 -5.98 0.91 7.26
N TRP A 277 -6.37 1.97 7.97
CA TRP A 277 -5.86 2.36 9.29
C TRP A 277 -6.76 1.96 10.46
N SER A 278 -7.75 1.10 10.27
CA SER A 278 -8.52 0.53 11.38
C SER A 278 -7.68 -0.54 12.10
N LEU A 279 -7.82 -0.64 13.42
CA LEU A 279 -7.25 -1.72 14.23
C LEU A 279 -8.28 -2.79 14.62
N ASP A 280 -9.56 -2.53 14.32
CA ASP A 280 -10.68 -3.41 14.58
C ASP A 280 -11.28 -3.87 13.25
N LYS A 281 -10.69 -4.93 12.68
CA LYS A 281 -11.16 -5.46 11.39
C LYS A 281 -12.48 -6.21 11.54
N ILE A 282 -12.86 -6.64 12.75
CA ILE A 282 -14.12 -7.35 12.97
C ILE A 282 -15.31 -6.46 12.63
N ALA A 283 -15.28 -5.18 13.00
CA ALA A 283 -16.35 -4.24 12.65
C ALA A 283 -16.53 -4.11 11.14
N GLU A 284 -15.42 -3.97 10.39
CA GLU A 284 -15.43 -3.90 8.93
C GLU A 284 -15.97 -5.20 8.29
N LEU A 285 -15.48 -6.34 8.76
CA LEU A 285 -15.90 -7.67 8.29
C LEU A 285 -17.39 -7.91 8.55
N GLN A 286 -17.90 -7.52 9.72
CA GLN A 286 -19.32 -7.58 10.03
C GLN A 286 -20.14 -6.65 9.13
N THR A 287 -19.65 -5.44 8.83
CA THR A 287 -20.31 -4.55 7.86
C THR A 287 -20.33 -5.15 6.46
N ALA A 288 -19.23 -5.76 6.01
CA ALA A 288 -19.20 -6.47 4.73
C ALA A 288 -20.23 -7.62 4.70
N PHE A 289 -20.24 -8.45 5.73
CA PHE A 289 -21.13 -9.60 5.84
C PHE A 289 -22.62 -9.22 5.98
N PHE A 290 -22.92 -8.17 6.75
CA PHE A 290 -24.26 -7.60 6.87
C PHE A 290 -24.80 -7.11 5.51
N ASN A 291 -23.95 -6.51 4.70
CA ASN A 291 -24.32 -5.99 3.39
C ASN A 291 -24.30 -7.03 2.27
N GLY A 292 -23.69 -8.21 2.48
CA GLY A 292 -23.34 -9.10 1.36
C GLY A 292 -22.32 -8.44 0.41
N ALA A 293 -21.44 -7.61 0.98
CA ALA A 293 -20.39 -6.88 0.29
C ALA A 293 -19.04 -7.64 0.42
N GLY A 294 -18.06 -7.20 -0.36
CA GLY A 294 -16.69 -7.68 -0.29
C GLY A 294 -15.85 -6.92 0.73
N TYR A 295 -14.57 -7.25 0.82
CA TYR A 295 -13.60 -6.63 1.70
C TYR A 295 -12.22 -6.53 1.06
N VAL A 296 -11.54 -5.39 1.27
CA VAL A 296 -10.14 -5.22 0.90
C VAL A 296 -9.24 -5.66 2.05
N VAL A 297 -8.53 -6.78 1.87
CA VAL A 297 -7.42 -7.15 2.75
C VAL A 297 -6.22 -6.26 2.42
N TRP A 298 -5.86 -5.39 3.37
CA TRP A 298 -4.77 -4.44 3.21
C TRP A 298 -3.88 -4.45 4.46
N GLU A 299 -2.92 -5.37 4.49
CA GLU A 299 -2.04 -5.60 5.65
C GLU A 299 -0.71 -4.84 5.54
N ASN A 300 -0.16 -4.68 4.34
CA ASN A 300 1.01 -3.84 4.08
C ASN A 300 0.55 -2.45 3.62
N VAL A 301 0.42 -1.52 4.55
CA VAL A 301 0.00 -0.14 4.28
C VAL A 301 1.23 0.72 4.11
N TRP A 302 1.66 0.91 2.86
CA TRP A 302 2.80 1.78 2.52
C TRP A 302 4.12 1.39 3.23
N GLY A 303 4.35 0.09 3.44
CA GLY A 303 5.50 -0.42 4.18
C GLY A 303 5.34 -0.43 5.70
N ILE A 304 4.11 -0.19 6.20
CA ILE A 304 3.71 -0.32 7.59
C ILE A 304 2.80 -1.55 7.71
N TRP A 305 3.18 -2.46 8.62
CA TRP A 305 2.46 -3.71 8.80
C TRP A 305 1.26 -3.54 9.74
N ASN A 306 0.05 -3.69 9.20
CA ASN A 306 -1.24 -3.67 9.88
C ASN A 306 -2.04 -4.97 9.64
N ALA A 307 -1.45 -6.12 9.94
CA ALA A 307 -2.08 -7.42 9.68
C ALA A 307 -3.32 -7.72 10.49
N MET A 308 -4.20 -8.58 9.96
CA MET A 308 -5.26 -9.19 10.74
C MET A 308 -4.68 -10.03 11.87
N THR A 309 -5.32 -9.99 13.03
CA THR A 309 -5.12 -10.95 14.12
C THR A 309 -5.59 -12.35 13.70
N GLU A 310 -5.26 -13.38 14.49
CA GLU A 310 -5.75 -14.74 14.23
C GLU A 310 -7.29 -14.79 14.21
N ARG A 311 -7.93 -14.08 15.15
CA ARG A 311 -9.39 -14.01 15.23
C ARG A 311 -10.01 -13.31 14.04
N GLU A 312 -9.42 -12.21 13.58
CA GLU A 312 -9.89 -11.47 12.39
C GLU A 312 -9.71 -12.30 11.12
N SER A 313 -8.56 -12.96 10.96
CA SER A 313 -8.28 -13.84 9.82
C SER A 313 -9.30 -14.98 9.74
N GLU A 314 -9.55 -15.67 10.85
CA GLU A 314 -10.52 -16.77 10.90
C GLU A 314 -11.96 -16.27 10.70
N THR A 315 -12.29 -15.07 11.20
CA THR A 315 -13.59 -14.41 10.96
C THR A 315 -13.80 -14.18 9.46
N ALA A 316 -12.84 -13.55 8.79
CA ALA A 316 -12.87 -13.32 7.34
C ALA A 316 -13.03 -14.64 6.57
N LYS A 317 -12.20 -15.64 6.91
CA LYS A 317 -12.21 -16.96 6.27
C LYS A 317 -13.58 -17.63 6.31
N ARG A 318 -14.25 -17.59 7.45
CA ARG A 318 -15.59 -18.16 7.65
C ARG A 318 -16.67 -17.32 6.95
N MET A 319 -16.68 -16.00 7.14
CA MET A 319 -17.67 -15.10 6.52
C MET A 319 -17.66 -15.18 5.00
N PHE A 320 -16.48 -15.08 4.37
CA PHE A 320 -16.38 -15.11 2.91
C PHE A 320 -16.53 -16.52 2.33
N SER A 321 -16.32 -17.58 3.13
CA SER A 321 -16.75 -18.92 2.71
C SER A 321 -18.27 -19.01 2.59
N ILE A 322 -19.02 -18.42 3.53
CA ILE A 322 -20.48 -18.35 3.50
C ILE A 322 -20.96 -17.51 2.32
N LEU A 323 -20.45 -16.28 2.17
CA LEU A 323 -20.89 -15.38 1.08
C LEU A 323 -20.66 -15.98 -0.31
N ARG A 324 -19.55 -16.72 -0.50
CA ARG A 324 -19.27 -17.42 -1.77
C ARG A 324 -20.25 -18.54 -2.06
N GLU A 325 -20.53 -19.41 -1.08
CA GLU A 325 -21.47 -20.52 -1.27
C GLU A 325 -22.87 -20.00 -1.65
N PHE A 326 -23.29 -18.89 -1.05
CA PHE A 326 -24.60 -18.31 -1.25
C PHE A 326 -24.59 -17.08 -2.16
N ALA A 327 -23.56 -16.92 -3.01
CA ALA A 327 -23.40 -15.75 -3.87
C ALA A 327 -24.61 -15.50 -4.78
N PHE A 328 -25.31 -16.56 -5.18
CA PHE A 328 -26.55 -16.49 -5.96
C PHE A 328 -27.69 -15.70 -5.25
N ALA A 329 -27.69 -15.65 -3.92
CA ALA A 329 -28.67 -14.91 -3.13
C ALA A 329 -28.20 -13.49 -2.84
N ILE A 330 -26.89 -13.27 -2.69
CA ILE A 330 -26.29 -11.96 -2.36
C ILE A 330 -26.60 -10.86 -3.39
N THR A 331 -26.92 -11.24 -4.63
CA THR A 331 -27.35 -10.33 -5.69
C THR A 331 -28.87 -10.13 -5.78
N SER A 332 -29.63 -10.57 -4.78
CA SER A 332 -31.09 -10.47 -4.75
C SER A 332 -31.58 -9.01 -4.87
N GLU A 333 -32.45 -8.74 -5.84
CA GLU A 333 -33.13 -7.44 -6.01
C GLU A 333 -34.02 -7.06 -4.83
N LYS A 334 -34.43 -8.06 -4.04
CA LYS A 334 -35.29 -7.96 -2.87
C LYS A 334 -34.50 -7.95 -1.55
N TRP A 335 -33.20 -7.67 -1.60
CA TRP A 335 -32.39 -7.53 -0.38
C TRP A 335 -33.04 -6.53 0.58
N THR A 336 -33.19 -6.97 1.84
CA THR A 336 -33.79 -6.17 2.91
C THR A 336 -32.83 -6.12 4.10
N PRO A 337 -32.14 -4.97 4.34
CA PRO A 337 -31.35 -4.78 5.55
C PRO A 337 -32.26 -4.65 6.78
N TYR A 338 -31.71 -4.94 7.96
CA TYR A 338 -32.40 -4.88 9.25
C TYR A 338 -33.70 -5.70 9.28
N TYR A 339 -33.67 -6.91 8.71
CA TYR A 339 -34.88 -7.72 8.51
C TYR A 339 -35.55 -8.13 9.83
N ALA A 340 -34.79 -8.74 10.72
CA ALA A 340 -35.19 -9.03 12.09
C ALA A 340 -34.18 -8.40 13.05
N LEU A 341 -34.70 -7.66 14.03
CA LEU A 341 -33.92 -6.98 15.05
C LEU A 341 -34.24 -7.58 16.40
N GLN A 342 -33.20 -7.99 17.11
CA GLN A 342 -33.32 -8.51 18.46
C GLN A 342 -32.28 -7.83 19.32
N SER A 343 -32.72 -7.01 20.28
CA SER A 343 -31.85 -6.14 21.08
C SER A 343 -31.00 -5.16 20.25
N GLY A 344 -30.41 -4.14 20.87
CA GLY A 344 -29.74 -3.02 20.16
C GLY A 344 -28.41 -3.37 19.48
N GLY A 345 -28.03 -4.64 19.35
CA GLY A 345 -26.71 -5.06 18.86
C GLY A 345 -26.67 -6.35 18.03
N VAL A 346 -27.82 -6.89 17.65
CA VAL A 346 -27.89 -8.04 16.72
C VAL A 346 -28.66 -7.62 15.47
N PHE A 347 -28.01 -7.71 14.33
CA PHE A 347 -28.53 -7.20 13.06
C PHE A 347 -28.55 -8.30 12.01
N SER A 348 -29.60 -8.32 11.20
CA SER A 348 -29.74 -9.29 10.11
C SER A 348 -30.12 -8.63 8.78
N SER A 349 -29.67 -9.25 7.69
CA SER A 349 -30.08 -8.93 6.32
C SER A 349 -30.74 -10.14 5.69
N ALA A 350 -31.79 -9.91 4.91
CA ALA A 350 -32.50 -10.95 4.16
C ALA A 350 -32.25 -10.82 2.66
N PHE A 351 -31.91 -11.93 2.01
CA PHE A 351 -31.59 -12.07 0.60
C PHE A 351 -32.50 -13.14 -0.04
N PRO A 352 -33.77 -12.81 -0.33
CA PRO A 352 -34.73 -13.79 -0.86
C PRO A 352 -34.54 -14.03 -2.37
N VAL A 353 -34.49 -15.30 -2.76
CA VAL A 353 -34.47 -15.74 -4.16
C VAL A 353 -35.78 -16.47 -4.45
N VAL A 354 -36.83 -15.66 -4.63
CA VAL A 354 -38.22 -16.15 -4.69
C VAL A 354 -38.42 -17.16 -5.83
N GLU A 355 -37.76 -16.97 -6.98
CA GLU A 355 -37.87 -17.93 -8.10
C GLU A 355 -37.32 -19.33 -7.74
N ARG A 356 -36.41 -19.41 -6.76
CA ARG A 356 -35.85 -20.67 -6.25
C ARG A 356 -36.59 -21.20 -5.02
N GLY A 357 -37.52 -20.43 -4.44
CA GLY A 357 -38.14 -20.77 -3.17
C GLY A 357 -37.11 -20.85 -2.02
N GLU A 358 -36.10 -19.99 -2.07
CA GLU A 358 -35.00 -19.94 -1.10
C GLU A 358 -34.88 -18.55 -0.47
N TRP A 359 -34.55 -18.50 0.81
CA TRP A 359 -34.28 -17.27 1.56
C TRP A 359 -32.98 -17.43 2.32
N PHE A 360 -32.03 -16.55 2.02
CA PHE A 360 -30.75 -16.51 2.71
C PHE A 360 -30.71 -15.32 3.67
N TYR A 361 -30.19 -15.54 4.87
CA TYR A 361 -30.05 -14.51 5.89
C TYR A 361 -28.62 -14.45 6.40
N THR A 362 -28.08 -13.26 6.55
CA THR A 362 -26.87 -13.01 7.34
C THR A 362 -27.25 -12.39 8.66
N VAL A 363 -26.53 -12.74 9.73
CA VAL A 363 -26.71 -12.15 11.05
C VAL A 363 -25.35 -11.82 11.66
N VAL A 364 -25.23 -10.67 12.30
CA VAL A 364 -24.05 -10.22 13.05
C VAL A 364 -24.44 -9.84 14.47
N ASN A 365 -23.64 -10.26 15.44
CA ASN A 365 -23.71 -9.83 16.83
C ASN A 365 -22.59 -8.82 17.04
N THR A 366 -22.89 -7.55 17.29
CA THR A 366 -21.88 -6.51 17.54
C THR A 366 -21.51 -6.40 19.02
N LEU A 367 -22.24 -7.10 19.89
CA LEU A 367 -22.06 -7.07 21.34
C LEU A 367 -20.85 -7.90 21.78
N GLY A 368 -20.27 -7.51 22.92
CA GLY A 368 -19.18 -8.23 23.58
C GLY A 368 -19.61 -9.45 24.39
N GLU A 369 -20.81 -9.97 24.17
CA GLU A 369 -21.41 -11.08 24.92
C GLU A 369 -22.15 -12.05 23.98
N ASP A 370 -22.37 -13.28 24.45
CA ASP A 370 -23.18 -14.27 23.75
C ASP A 370 -24.61 -13.78 23.55
N ASN A 371 -25.23 -14.16 22.44
CA ASN A 371 -26.62 -13.84 22.15
C ASN A 371 -27.32 -15.01 21.43
N ILE A 372 -28.65 -15.03 21.47
CA ILE A 372 -29.46 -15.96 20.69
C ILE A 372 -30.27 -15.12 19.73
N PHE A 373 -29.99 -15.25 18.43
CA PHE A 373 -30.79 -14.65 17.40
C PHE A 373 -31.96 -15.56 17.04
N GLU A 374 -33.18 -15.04 17.08
CA GLU A 374 -34.38 -15.73 16.67
C GLU A 374 -34.94 -15.10 15.38
N LEU A 375 -35.07 -15.93 14.36
CA LEU A 375 -35.66 -15.59 13.09
C LEU A 375 -37.10 -16.15 13.04
N PRO A 376 -38.14 -15.31 13.19
CA PRO A 376 -39.50 -15.74 12.94
C PRO A 376 -39.68 -16.01 11.44
N LEU A 377 -40.20 -17.19 11.09
CA LEU A 377 -40.44 -17.58 9.71
C LEU A 377 -41.82 -17.09 9.26
N THR A 378 -41.92 -16.68 7.99
CA THR A 378 -43.19 -16.25 7.40
C THR A 378 -44.11 -17.46 7.11
N ALA A 379 -45.40 -17.20 6.87
CA ALA A 379 -46.34 -18.25 6.44
C ALA A 379 -45.89 -18.95 5.14
N GLU A 380 -45.23 -18.21 4.24
CA GLU A 380 -44.69 -18.78 3.00
C GLU A 380 -43.51 -19.73 3.25
N GLN A 381 -42.77 -19.52 4.34
CA GLN A 381 -41.63 -20.33 4.76
C GLN A 381 -42.01 -21.50 5.66
N THR A 382 -43.24 -21.54 6.18
CA THR A 382 -43.73 -22.55 7.14
C THR A 382 -44.89 -23.39 6.60
N GLY A 383 -45.17 -23.31 5.30
CA GLY A 383 -46.27 -24.04 4.64
C GLY A 383 -46.17 -25.57 4.68
N GLU A 384 -47.21 -26.25 4.20
CA GLU A 384 -47.31 -27.72 4.20
C GLU A 384 -46.06 -28.38 3.59
N GLY A 385 -45.38 -29.22 4.38
CA GLY A 385 -44.17 -29.96 3.97
C GLY A 385 -42.85 -29.43 4.54
N VAL A 386 -42.83 -28.28 5.22
CA VAL A 386 -41.60 -27.71 5.82
C VAL A 386 -41.38 -28.24 7.24
N ARG A 387 -40.21 -28.84 7.51
CA ARG A 387 -39.81 -29.36 8.84
C ARG A 387 -39.12 -28.31 9.71
N ALA A 388 -39.56 -27.05 9.67
CA ALA A 388 -38.96 -25.97 10.46
C ALA A 388 -39.93 -25.54 11.57
N ALA A 389 -39.38 -25.29 12.76
CA ALA A 389 -40.11 -24.59 13.81
C ALA A 389 -40.53 -23.19 13.31
N PRO A 390 -41.61 -22.60 13.85
CA PRO A 390 -42.06 -21.25 13.43
C PRO A 390 -41.01 -20.16 13.69
N VAL A 391 -40.02 -20.45 14.54
CA VAL A 391 -38.89 -19.59 14.85
C VAL A 391 -37.61 -20.43 14.78
N VAL A 392 -36.61 -19.95 14.06
CA VAL A 392 -35.26 -20.54 14.00
C VAL A 392 -34.37 -19.78 14.99
N GLN A 393 -33.76 -20.49 15.93
CA GLN A 393 -32.82 -19.91 16.90
C GLN A 393 -31.37 -20.23 16.52
N VAL A 394 -30.51 -19.21 16.54
CA VAL A 394 -29.08 -19.33 16.24
C VAL A 394 -28.28 -18.73 17.40
N PRO A 395 -27.48 -19.52 18.12
CA PRO A 395 -26.55 -18.99 19.10
C PRO A 395 -25.42 -18.23 18.39
N LEU A 396 -25.04 -17.09 18.93
CA LEU A 396 -24.01 -16.21 18.41
C LEU A 396 -23.00 -15.90 19.51
N GLU A 397 -21.72 -16.16 19.21
CA GLU A 397 -20.60 -15.77 20.06
C GLU A 397 -20.50 -14.23 20.21
N PRO A 398 -19.77 -13.71 21.21
CA PRO A 398 -19.43 -12.29 21.31
C PRO A 398 -18.78 -11.81 20.02
N ARG A 399 -19.24 -10.69 19.47
CA ARG A 399 -18.74 -10.15 18.19
C ARG A 399 -18.78 -11.18 17.05
N GLY A 400 -19.70 -12.13 17.13
CA GLY A 400 -19.86 -13.24 16.20
C GLY A 400 -20.78 -12.93 15.03
N PHE A 401 -21.07 -13.97 14.24
CA PHE A 401 -21.96 -13.90 13.09
C PHE A 401 -22.53 -15.29 12.79
N GLY A 402 -23.54 -15.34 11.94
CA GLY A 402 -24.16 -16.57 11.48
C GLY A 402 -24.90 -16.37 10.16
N ALA A 403 -25.38 -17.46 9.58
CA ALA A 403 -26.22 -17.41 8.41
C ALA A 403 -27.29 -18.50 8.46
N ILE A 404 -28.44 -18.22 7.84
CA ILE A 404 -29.58 -19.12 7.78
C ILE A 404 -30.02 -19.24 6.32
N LEU A 405 -30.11 -20.47 5.82
CA LEU A 405 -30.75 -20.77 4.54
C LEU A 405 -32.09 -21.46 4.84
N ILE A 406 -33.18 -20.86 4.38
CA ILE A 406 -34.49 -21.50 4.31
C ILE A 406 -34.74 -21.93 2.88
N THR A 407 -35.06 -23.21 2.67
CA THR A 407 -35.41 -23.75 1.35
C THR A 407 -36.67 -24.59 1.43
N LYS A 408 -37.48 -24.55 0.37
CA LYS A 408 -38.64 -25.43 0.19
C LYS A 408 -38.26 -26.83 -0.31
N THR A 409 -37.01 -27.06 -0.73
CA THR A 409 -36.56 -28.37 -1.20
C THR A 409 -36.31 -29.33 -0.04
N SER A 410 -36.88 -30.53 -0.10
CA SER A 410 -36.76 -31.55 0.96
C SER A 410 -35.37 -32.18 1.07
N GLU A 411 -34.57 -32.11 0.01
CA GLU A 411 -33.17 -32.55 0.00
C GLU A 411 -32.26 -31.34 -0.17
N PRO A 412 -31.30 -31.10 0.75
CA PRO A 412 -30.27 -30.10 0.52
C PRO A 412 -29.45 -30.52 -0.70
N ARG A 413 -29.14 -29.57 -1.57
CA ARG A 413 -28.21 -29.82 -2.68
C ARG A 413 -26.89 -30.39 -2.15
N GLU A 414 -26.27 -31.31 -2.86
CA GLU A 414 -25.06 -32.02 -2.38
C GLU A 414 -23.94 -31.06 -1.96
N ASN A 415 -23.77 -29.96 -2.70
CA ASN A 415 -22.84 -28.88 -2.37
C ASN A 415 -23.11 -28.24 -1.00
N VAL A 416 -24.38 -28.05 -0.61
CA VAL A 416 -24.75 -27.47 0.69
C VAL A 416 -24.37 -28.41 1.83
N THR A 417 -24.55 -29.72 1.67
CA THR A 417 -24.14 -30.70 2.70
C THR A 417 -22.61 -30.70 2.89
N GLN A 418 -21.85 -30.69 1.79
CA GLN A 418 -20.39 -30.60 1.84
C GLN A 418 -19.93 -29.29 2.49
N PHE A 419 -20.58 -28.17 2.13
CA PHE A 419 -20.32 -26.87 2.73
C PHE A 419 -20.60 -26.85 4.23
N LEU A 420 -21.73 -27.40 4.70
CA LEU A 420 -22.05 -27.47 6.12
C LEU A 420 -21.03 -28.32 6.90
N ASN A 421 -20.55 -29.43 6.34
CA ASN A 421 -19.47 -30.22 6.95
C ASN A 421 -18.16 -29.42 7.06
N LYS A 422 -17.81 -28.64 6.02
CA LYS A 422 -16.67 -27.72 6.06
C LYS A 422 -16.84 -26.67 7.14
N MET A 423 -18.01 -26.04 7.23
CA MET A 423 -18.30 -25.03 8.25
C MET A 423 -18.26 -25.63 9.66
N GLN A 424 -18.81 -26.83 9.87
CA GLN A 424 -18.74 -27.54 11.15
C GLN A 424 -17.28 -27.80 11.57
N ALA A 425 -16.42 -28.22 10.64
CA ALA A 425 -15.01 -28.41 10.92
C ALA A 425 -14.30 -27.09 11.29
N MET A 426 -14.63 -25.99 10.59
CA MET A 426 -14.07 -24.67 10.88
C MET A 426 -14.56 -24.12 12.23
N THR A 427 -15.84 -24.33 12.59
CA THR A 427 -16.44 -23.79 13.82
C THR A 427 -16.27 -24.70 15.03
N ALA A 428 -15.58 -25.84 14.90
CA ALA A 428 -15.24 -26.71 16.03
C ALA A 428 -14.40 -25.97 17.11
N LYS A 429 -13.61 -24.97 16.69
CA LYS A 429 -12.96 -24.01 17.57
C LYS A 429 -13.76 -22.69 17.59
N PRO A 430 -14.29 -22.25 18.74
CA PRO A 430 -14.95 -20.95 18.89
C PRO A 430 -14.03 -19.78 18.48
N LEU A 431 -14.60 -18.71 17.93
CA LEU A 431 -13.86 -17.49 17.56
C LEU A 431 -13.19 -16.84 18.79
N ALA A 432 -13.82 -16.93 19.96
CA ALA A 432 -13.28 -16.39 21.21
C ALA A 432 -11.95 -17.04 21.64
N GLU A 433 -11.61 -18.23 21.13
CA GLU A 433 -10.35 -18.94 21.43
C GLU A 433 -9.19 -18.56 20.49
N PHE A 434 -9.41 -17.71 19.48
CA PHE A 434 -8.35 -17.21 18.61
C PHE A 434 -7.75 -15.93 19.18
N SER A 435 -6.44 -15.76 18.98
CA SER A 435 -5.74 -14.60 19.52
C SER A 435 -6.21 -13.31 18.87
N THR A 436 -6.44 -12.29 19.70
CA THR A 436 -6.63 -10.89 19.28
C THR A 436 -5.34 -10.07 19.42
N LYS A 437 -4.21 -10.73 19.73
CA LYS A 437 -2.93 -10.05 19.92
C LYS A 437 -2.41 -9.50 18.60
N ARG A 438 -2.19 -8.19 18.56
CA ARG A 438 -1.48 -7.49 17.49
C ARG A 438 -0.04 -7.24 17.94
N SER A 439 0.95 -7.70 17.17
CA SER A 439 2.37 -7.50 17.48
C SER A 439 3.01 -6.62 16.42
N PHE A 440 3.88 -5.70 16.84
CA PHE A 440 4.69 -4.93 15.90
C PHE A 440 5.63 -5.85 15.14
N LEU A 441 5.68 -5.67 13.83
CA LEU A 441 6.72 -6.27 13.01
C LEU A 441 8.03 -5.54 13.30
N GLN A 442 8.96 -6.22 13.97
CA GLN A 442 10.25 -5.64 14.33
C GLN A 442 11.14 -5.54 13.10
N GLN A 443 11.80 -4.41 12.94
CA GLN A 443 12.76 -4.18 11.85
C GLN A 443 14.19 -4.27 12.38
N GLN A 444 15.09 -4.66 11.48
CA GLN A 444 16.51 -4.73 11.77
C GLN A 444 17.30 -3.90 10.76
N ILE A 445 18.26 -3.14 11.27
CA ILE A 445 19.30 -2.54 10.43
C ILE A 445 20.15 -3.66 9.82
N ILE A 446 20.23 -3.70 8.50
CA ILE A 446 21.09 -4.64 7.79
C ILE A 446 22.50 -4.06 7.84
N ARG A 447 23.40 -4.81 8.46
CA ARG A 447 24.82 -4.49 8.48
C ARG A 447 25.47 -5.28 7.37
N SER A 448 26.24 -4.63 6.53
CA SER A 448 27.13 -5.29 5.58
C SER A 448 28.02 -6.25 6.38
N VAL A 449 27.72 -7.54 6.34
CA VAL A 449 28.62 -8.56 6.88
C VAL A 449 29.85 -8.44 6.00
N ASN A 450 30.99 -8.06 6.56
CA ASN A 450 32.27 -8.21 5.90
C ASN A 450 32.27 -9.61 5.30
N SER A 451 32.05 -9.71 3.99
CA SER A 451 32.15 -10.96 3.27
C SER A 451 33.53 -11.46 3.61
N LYS A 452 33.61 -12.69 4.11
CA LYS A 452 34.88 -13.33 4.45
C LYS A 452 35.80 -13.13 3.26
N VAL A 453 36.77 -12.23 3.41
CA VAL A 453 37.94 -12.13 2.54
C VAL A 453 38.78 -13.37 2.88
N GLY A 454 38.33 -14.52 2.37
CA GLY A 454 39.10 -15.74 2.30
C GLY A 454 39.84 -15.73 0.98
N GLY A 455 40.99 -15.06 0.96
CA GLY A 455 41.89 -14.99 -0.18
C GLY A 455 43.00 -14.00 0.14
N ASP A 456 44.24 -14.50 0.19
CA ASP A 456 45.47 -13.79 0.54
C ASP A 456 45.52 -12.35 0.00
N MET A 457 45.23 -11.36 0.85
CA MET A 457 45.67 -9.98 0.65
C MET A 457 47.04 -9.81 1.31
N GLN A 458 48.05 -10.48 0.76
CA GLN A 458 49.43 -10.03 0.90
C GLN A 458 49.85 -9.37 -0.41
N ASN A 459 50.23 -8.10 -0.31
CA ASN A 459 50.75 -7.19 -1.34
C ASN A 459 49.73 -6.74 -2.39
N ASN A 460 49.14 -5.55 -2.20
CA ASN A 460 48.67 -4.76 -3.32
C ASN A 460 48.88 -3.26 -3.09
N ALA A 461 49.70 -2.67 -3.94
CA ALA A 461 49.94 -1.23 -4.13
C ALA A 461 48.67 -0.45 -4.60
N ASN A 462 47.48 -0.98 -4.35
CA ASN A 462 46.19 -0.39 -4.70
C ASN A 462 45.55 0.37 -3.52
N LEU A 463 46.04 0.18 -2.29
CA LEU A 463 45.61 0.95 -1.12
C LEU A 463 46.08 2.41 -1.14
N GLU A 464 47.14 2.72 -1.91
CA GLU A 464 47.68 4.08 -2.10
C GLU A 464 47.14 4.78 -3.37
N ARG A 465 46.30 4.12 -4.17
CA ARG A 465 45.93 4.59 -5.53
C ARG A 465 44.60 5.34 -5.66
N VAL A 466 43.85 5.51 -4.57
CA VAL A 466 42.95 6.67 -4.49
C VAL A 466 43.83 7.80 -4.00
N SER A 467 44.24 8.67 -4.91
CA SER A 467 45.00 9.88 -4.58
C SER A 467 44.39 10.57 -3.36
N GLU A 468 45.25 11.01 -2.47
CA GLU A 468 45.02 11.65 -1.17
C GLU A 468 44.13 12.93 -1.16
N ASP A 469 43.20 13.17 -2.09
CA ASP A 469 42.65 14.52 -2.29
C ASP A 469 41.13 14.76 -2.19
N GLU A 470 40.26 13.80 -1.90
CA GLU A 470 38.80 14.11 -1.85
C GLU A 470 38.00 13.57 -0.66
N MET A 471 38.62 12.93 0.33
CA MET A 471 37.94 12.69 1.61
C MET A 471 38.31 13.78 2.61
N VAL A 472 37.32 14.29 3.33
CA VAL A 472 37.54 15.20 4.44
C VAL A 472 37.58 14.43 5.76
N PHE A 473 38.46 14.87 6.66
CA PHE A 473 38.47 14.36 8.02
C PHE A 473 37.32 14.97 8.81
N VAL A 474 36.50 14.13 9.41
CA VAL A 474 35.40 14.51 10.30
C VAL A 474 35.81 14.16 11.72
N SER A 475 36.17 15.17 12.50
CA SER A 475 36.39 15.01 13.93
C SER A 475 35.05 14.75 14.62
N GLY A 476 34.91 13.56 15.21
CA GLY A 476 33.74 13.13 15.94
C GLY A 476 33.66 13.79 17.32
N MET A 477 32.63 13.41 18.08
CA MET A 477 32.47 13.89 19.45
C MET A 477 31.68 12.92 20.32
N ALA A 478 31.98 12.94 21.62
CA ALA A 478 31.20 12.24 22.63
C ALA A 478 29.84 12.90 22.86
N ASN A 479 28.84 12.07 23.16
CA ASN A 479 27.52 12.51 23.62
C ASN A 479 26.81 13.51 22.69
N TRP A 480 26.97 13.33 21.37
CA TRP A 480 26.25 14.11 20.37
C TRP A 480 24.79 13.69 20.30
N TRP A 481 23.90 14.65 20.05
CA TRP A 481 22.48 14.37 19.95
C TRP A 481 22.11 13.96 18.53
N PHE A 482 21.80 12.69 18.31
CA PHE A 482 21.15 12.25 17.09
C PHE A 482 19.64 12.45 17.26
N ASN A 483 19.01 13.24 16.40
CA ASN A 483 17.57 13.46 16.41
C ASN A 483 17.04 13.68 15.00
N VAL A 484 16.28 12.72 14.48
CA VAL A 484 15.80 12.73 13.10
C VAL A 484 14.36 12.24 13.05
N SER A 485 13.61 12.74 12.07
CA SER A 485 12.24 12.32 11.80
C SER A 485 12.11 11.89 10.34
N GLY A 486 11.41 10.80 10.09
CA GLY A 486 11.04 10.39 8.75
C GLY A 486 10.04 11.37 8.14
N VAL A 487 10.27 11.71 6.88
CA VAL A 487 9.31 12.44 6.06
C VAL A 487 8.48 11.41 5.32
N GLN A 488 7.17 11.55 5.40
CA GLN A 488 6.20 10.66 4.77
C GLN A 488 4.91 11.41 4.54
N ILE A 489 4.15 11.01 3.53
CA ILE A 489 2.82 11.59 3.25
C ILE A 489 1.77 10.96 4.15
N GLU A 490 1.94 9.68 4.49
CA GLU A 490 1.08 8.93 5.41
C GLU A 490 1.93 8.02 6.31
N PRO A 491 1.40 7.59 7.47
CA PRO A 491 0.17 8.05 8.11
C PRO A 491 0.23 9.50 8.58
N VAL A 492 -0.90 10.21 8.51
CA VAL A 492 -1.12 11.49 9.21
C VAL A 492 -2.23 11.34 10.24
N SER A 493 -2.18 12.17 11.28
CA SER A 493 -3.06 12.06 12.47
C SER A 493 -4.55 12.07 12.12
N ALA A 494 -4.96 12.85 11.11
CA ALA A 494 -6.35 12.94 10.64
C ALA A 494 -6.97 11.59 10.28
N TRP A 495 -6.21 10.70 9.63
CA TRP A 495 -6.70 9.40 9.15
C TRP A 495 -6.15 8.23 9.99
N THR A 496 -5.29 8.55 10.97
CA THR A 496 -4.55 7.58 11.78
C THR A 496 -4.49 8.04 13.24
N PRO A 497 -5.65 8.25 13.90
CA PRO A 497 -5.72 8.87 15.23
C PRO A 497 -4.90 8.12 16.29
N ASN A 498 -4.69 6.81 16.10
CA ASN A 498 -3.94 5.93 17.01
C ASN A 498 -2.56 5.53 16.44
N SER A 499 -1.85 6.48 15.81
CA SER A 499 -0.54 6.22 15.15
C SER A 499 0.51 5.54 16.05
N GLU A 500 0.42 5.70 17.37
CA GLU A 500 1.25 5.02 18.37
C GLU A 500 1.11 3.49 18.38
N ASN A 501 -0.03 2.97 17.91
CA ASN A 501 -0.33 1.55 17.80
C ASN A 501 0.17 0.93 16.49
N TYR A 502 0.93 1.68 15.68
CA TYR A 502 1.58 1.21 14.46
C TYR A 502 3.10 1.24 14.56
N GLY A 503 3.76 0.31 13.86
CA GLY A 503 5.20 0.34 13.60
C GLY A 503 5.46 1.24 12.39
N THR A 504 5.61 2.54 12.61
CA THR A 504 5.85 3.53 11.55
C THR A 504 7.36 3.68 11.26
N GLY A 505 7.74 4.25 10.11
CA GLY A 505 9.15 4.57 9.83
C GLY A 505 10.09 3.35 9.82
N VAL A 506 11.20 3.45 10.56
CA VAL A 506 12.24 2.42 10.70
C VAL A 506 12.49 2.08 12.17
N GLN A 507 13.32 1.07 12.47
CA GLN A 507 13.69 0.72 13.85
C GLN A 507 15.20 0.73 14.06
N PHE A 508 15.70 1.72 14.80
CA PHE A 508 17.10 1.75 15.21
C PHE A 508 17.38 0.75 16.36
N PRO A 509 18.63 0.29 16.54
CA PRO A 509 18.96 -0.74 17.53
C PRO A 509 18.64 -0.42 19.00
N TRP A 510 18.45 0.85 19.34
CA TRP A 510 18.10 1.29 20.70
C TRP A 510 16.58 1.41 20.93
N GLU A 511 15.77 1.12 19.91
CA GLU A 511 14.32 1.28 19.93
C GLU A 511 13.63 -0.09 20.09
N HIS A 512 12.47 -0.09 20.75
CA HIS A 512 11.69 -1.30 21.03
C HIS A 512 10.63 -1.60 19.95
N ARG A 513 10.50 -0.72 18.95
CA ARG A 513 9.58 -0.84 17.82
C ARG A 513 10.02 0.07 16.68
N PRO A 514 9.55 -0.18 15.45
CA PRO A 514 9.65 0.81 14.39
C PRO A 514 8.88 2.07 14.78
N TRP A 515 9.50 3.23 14.55
CA TRP A 515 8.89 4.53 14.78
C TRP A 515 9.38 5.55 13.75
N ASN A 516 8.72 6.71 13.66
CA ASN A 516 9.10 7.75 12.71
C ASN A 516 10.05 8.81 13.30
N ASN A 517 10.23 8.89 14.62
CA ASN A 517 11.03 9.93 15.28
C ASN A 517 12.13 9.33 16.16
N HIS A 518 13.38 9.45 15.73
CA HIS A 518 14.51 8.77 16.36
C HIS A 518 15.35 9.78 17.13
N SER A 519 15.52 9.57 18.43
CA SER A 519 16.28 10.49 19.28
C SER A 519 17.11 9.72 20.29
N THR A 520 18.42 9.93 20.28
CA THR A 520 19.34 9.36 21.27
C THR A 520 20.65 10.15 21.34
N ARG A 521 21.44 9.92 22.39
CA ARG A 521 22.80 10.44 22.49
C ARG A 521 23.79 9.39 22.01
N LEU A 522 24.62 9.75 21.04
CA LEU A 522 25.62 8.86 20.43
C LEU A 522 27.03 9.38 20.65
N PHE A 523 27.99 8.45 20.70
CA PHE A 523 29.39 8.78 20.45
C PHE A 523 29.63 8.68 18.94
N VAL A 524 29.91 9.81 18.30
CA VAL A 524 30.34 9.85 16.90
C VAL A 524 31.86 9.73 16.89
N GLN A 525 32.40 8.65 16.31
CA GLN A 525 33.83 8.43 16.19
C GLN A 525 34.44 9.38 15.14
N ASP A 526 35.77 9.51 15.13
CA ASP A 526 36.47 10.14 14.00
C ASP A 526 36.37 9.26 12.75
N PHE A 527 36.08 9.87 11.61
CA PHE A 527 35.98 9.17 10.33
C PHE A 527 36.36 10.10 9.17
N TRP A 528 36.56 9.51 8.00
CA TRP A 528 36.72 10.21 6.75
C TRP A 528 35.41 10.13 5.97
N MET A 529 34.98 11.22 5.34
CA MET A 529 33.83 11.24 4.43
C MET A 529 34.24 11.77 3.07
N ASP A 530 33.74 11.17 1.99
CA ASP A 530 33.90 11.72 0.65
C ASP A 530 33.33 13.15 0.61
N LYS A 531 34.12 14.09 0.13
CA LYS A 531 33.74 15.50 -0.01
C LYS A 531 32.53 15.66 -0.93
N HIS A 532 32.44 14.84 -1.96
CA HIS A 532 31.40 14.82 -2.97
C HIS A 532 30.73 13.44 -3.08
N PRO A 533 29.53 13.34 -3.70
CA PRO A 533 29.02 12.06 -4.16
C PRO A 533 29.99 11.37 -5.14
N VAL A 534 29.94 10.04 -5.20
CA VAL A 534 30.79 9.26 -6.12
C VAL A 534 30.51 9.66 -7.56
N THR A 535 31.54 9.89 -8.36
CA THR A 535 31.40 10.35 -9.76
C THR A 535 31.33 9.19 -10.75
N ASN A 536 30.83 9.45 -11.96
CA ASN A 536 30.84 8.46 -13.05
C ASN A 536 32.27 8.00 -13.39
N ALA A 537 33.27 8.89 -13.35
CA ALA A 537 34.67 8.54 -13.62
C ALA A 537 35.25 7.60 -12.55
N GLN A 538 34.95 7.84 -11.27
CA GLN A 538 35.33 6.94 -10.18
C GLN A 538 34.65 5.58 -10.35
N TYR A 539 33.35 5.57 -10.68
CA TYR A 539 32.60 4.33 -10.89
C TYR A 539 33.07 3.54 -12.12
N ALA A 540 33.44 4.21 -13.22
CA ALA A 540 34.02 3.58 -14.40
C ALA A 540 35.36 2.90 -14.09
N THR A 541 36.19 3.53 -13.25
CA THR A 541 37.44 2.94 -12.76
C THR A 541 37.15 1.69 -11.94
N PHE A 542 36.21 1.77 -10.99
CA PHE A 542 35.74 0.62 -10.21
C PHE A 542 35.29 -0.54 -11.10
N LEU A 543 34.42 -0.31 -12.08
CA LEU A 543 33.95 -1.37 -12.98
C LEU A 543 35.09 -2.02 -13.76
N LYS A 544 36.01 -1.21 -14.27
CA LYS A 544 37.16 -1.68 -15.06
C LYS A 544 38.11 -2.54 -14.22
N GLU A 545 38.35 -2.17 -12.97
CA GLU A 545 39.34 -2.80 -12.10
C GLU A 545 38.78 -3.97 -11.29
N SER A 546 37.54 -3.87 -10.80
CA SER A 546 36.91 -4.91 -9.96
C SER A 546 36.29 -6.04 -10.77
N GLY A 547 35.82 -5.75 -11.99
CA GLY A 547 34.98 -6.67 -12.76
C GLY A 547 33.58 -6.88 -12.18
N HIS A 548 33.09 -5.95 -11.33
CA HIS A 548 31.75 -5.98 -10.74
C HIS A 548 30.67 -6.21 -11.79
N LEU A 549 29.73 -7.10 -11.48
CA LEU A 549 28.57 -7.42 -12.32
C LEU A 549 27.36 -7.61 -11.40
N PRO A 550 26.31 -6.76 -11.49
CA PRO A 550 25.11 -6.92 -10.67
C PRO A 550 24.30 -8.17 -11.06
N LYS A 551 23.37 -8.60 -10.19
CA LYS A 551 22.48 -9.73 -10.47
C LYS A 551 21.52 -9.44 -11.62
N SER A 552 21.12 -8.17 -11.76
CA SER A 552 20.32 -7.68 -12.87
C SER A 552 21.01 -6.49 -13.55
N LEU A 553 21.01 -6.46 -14.88
CA LEU A 553 21.43 -5.30 -15.68
C LEU A 553 20.29 -4.32 -15.95
N ASP A 554 19.06 -4.65 -15.52
CA ASP A 554 17.92 -3.78 -15.73
C ASP A 554 18.16 -2.42 -15.08
N ARG A 555 18.01 -1.36 -15.88
CA ARG A 555 18.29 0.04 -15.50
C ARG A 555 19.68 0.31 -14.91
N PHE A 556 20.63 -0.64 -14.90
CA PHE A 556 21.97 -0.42 -14.38
C PHE A 556 22.69 0.63 -15.22
N LEU A 557 23.13 1.73 -14.58
CA LEU A 557 23.77 2.88 -15.21
C LEU A 557 23.01 3.34 -16.46
N LEU A 558 21.68 3.46 -16.37
CA LEU A 558 20.78 3.71 -17.52
C LEU A 558 21.18 4.92 -18.38
N HIS A 559 21.85 5.91 -17.78
CA HIS A 559 22.34 7.12 -18.44
C HIS A 559 23.65 6.94 -19.23
N TRP A 560 24.32 5.78 -19.14
CA TRP A 560 25.56 5.52 -19.89
C TRP A 560 25.29 5.09 -21.33
N GLU A 561 26.29 5.27 -22.19
CA GLU A 561 26.22 4.94 -23.61
C GLU A 561 26.70 3.51 -23.89
N ASN A 562 26.38 2.99 -25.09
CA ASN A 562 26.80 1.66 -25.57
C ASN A 562 26.32 0.49 -24.68
N ARG A 563 25.19 0.70 -23.98
CA ARG A 563 24.57 -0.29 -23.09
C ARG A 563 23.82 -1.40 -23.83
N THR A 564 23.47 -1.20 -25.08
CA THR A 564 22.63 -2.12 -25.85
C THR A 564 23.36 -2.65 -27.08
N THR A 565 22.97 -3.86 -27.48
CA THR A 565 23.34 -4.55 -28.72
C THR A 565 22.05 -4.97 -29.43
N ASP A 566 22.17 -5.48 -30.65
CA ASP A 566 21.03 -6.04 -31.40
C ASP A 566 20.28 -7.16 -30.63
N THR A 567 20.94 -7.79 -29.65
CA THR A 567 20.38 -8.88 -28.84
C THR A 567 19.97 -8.45 -27.42
N GLY A 568 19.95 -7.15 -27.11
CA GLY A 568 19.56 -6.62 -25.79
C GLY A 568 20.71 -5.94 -25.04
N THR A 569 20.58 -5.81 -23.72
CA THR A 569 21.58 -5.14 -22.86
C THR A 569 22.94 -5.86 -22.92
N ALA A 570 23.99 -5.13 -23.27
CA ALA A 570 25.34 -5.64 -23.42
C ALA A 570 25.90 -6.08 -22.05
N SER A 571 26.17 -7.38 -21.88
CA SER A 571 26.74 -7.91 -20.63
C SER A 571 28.21 -7.54 -20.40
N ASN A 572 28.93 -7.15 -21.46
CA ASN A 572 30.29 -6.66 -21.36
C ASN A 572 30.29 -5.19 -20.91
N LEU A 573 30.26 -4.95 -19.59
CA LEU A 573 30.25 -3.61 -19.01
C LEU A 573 31.46 -2.74 -19.42
N LYS A 574 32.56 -3.35 -19.89
CA LYS A 574 33.74 -2.61 -20.36
C LYS A 574 33.51 -1.86 -21.67
N SER A 575 32.48 -2.19 -22.44
CA SER A 575 32.12 -1.43 -23.63
C SER A 575 31.25 -0.21 -23.33
N TRP A 576 30.74 -0.08 -22.10
CA TRP A 576 29.89 1.03 -21.72
C TRP A 576 30.75 2.26 -21.44
N THR A 577 30.27 3.42 -21.87
CA THR A 577 31.01 4.67 -21.76
C THR A 577 30.19 5.73 -21.04
N VAL A 578 30.87 6.52 -20.21
CA VAL A 578 30.28 7.70 -19.59
C VAL A 578 29.97 8.71 -20.71
N PRO A 579 28.77 9.32 -20.75
CA PRO A 579 28.47 10.35 -21.73
C PRO A 579 29.44 11.53 -21.61
N VAL A 580 29.75 12.16 -22.75
CA VAL A 580 30.70 13.28 -22.80
C VAL A 580 30.28 14.40 -21.85
N GLY A 581 31.20 14.80 -20.96
CA GLY A 581 30.97 15.89 -20.00
C GLY A 581 30.30 15.46 -18.69
N MET A 582 29.99 14.16 -18.52
CA MET A 582 29.38 13.64 -17.28
C MET A 582 30.38 12.89 -16.39
N ASP A 583 31.68 12.91 -16.71
CA ASP A 583 32.74 12.24 -15.94
C ASP A 583 32.72 12.62 -14.45
N GLN A 584 32.53 13.91 -14.18
CA GLN A 584 32.48 14.48 -12.83
C GLN A 584 31.06 14.63 -12.28
N SER A 585 30.04 14.21 -13.02
CA SER A 585 28.67 14.13 -12.49
C SER A 585 28.55 12.95 -11.53
N PRO A 586 27.66 13.01 -10.53
CA PRO A 586 27.41 11.91 -9.62
C PRO A 586 26.93 10.68 -10.38
N VAL A 587 27.38 9.51 -9.95
CA VAL A 587 26.84 8.24 -10.43
C VAL A 587 25.44 8.02 -9.84
N VAL A 588 24.49 7.71 -10.70
CA VAL A 588 23.10 7.37 -10.39
C VAL A 588 22.73 6.08 -11.11
N HIS A 589 21.48 5.61 -11.01
CA HIS A 589 21.06 4.33 -11.59
C HIS A 589 21.87 3.13 -11.10
N VAL A 590 22.25 3.15 -9.83
CA VAL A 590 22.90 2.07 -9.09
C VAL A 590 21.99 1.57 -7.97
N ALA A 591 22.01 0.28 -7.68
CA ALA A 591 21.29 -0.28 -6.54
C ALA A 591 22.10 -0.11 -5.24
N HIS A 592 21.50 -0.38 -4.08
CA HIS A 592 22.21 -0.36 -2.80
C HIS A 592 23.41 -1.32 -2.80
N GLU A 593 23.21 -2.53 -3.34
CA GLU A 593 24.24 -3.56 -3.45
C GLU A 593 25.42 -3.13 -4.33
N ASP A 594 25.15 -2.34 -5.38
CA ASP A 594 26.16 -1.77 -6.27
C ASP A 594 27.01 -0.71 -5.55
N ALA A 595 26.38 0.11 -4.71
CA ALA A 595 27.03 1.14 -3.91
C ALA A 595 27.88 0.53 -2.79
N GLU A 596 27.39 -0.53 -2.12
CA GLU A 596 28.15 -1.29 -1.12
C GLU A 596 29.36 -1.98 -1.74
N ALA A 597 29.21 -2.59 -2.93
CA ALA A 597 30.31 -3.23 -3.64
C ALA A 597 31.41 -2.22 -4.03
N PHE A 598 31.03 -1.04 -4.53
CA PHE A 598 31.97 0.06 -4.80
C PHE A 598 32.70 0.48 -3.53
N ALA A 599 31.96 0.73 -2.44
CA ALA A 599 32.54 1.18 -1.19
C ALA A 599 33.53 0.15 -0.63
N ALA A 600 33.15 -1.12 -0.61
CA ALA A 600 33.98 -2.23 -0.14
C ALA A 600 35.26 -2.38 -0.96
N PHE A 601 35.20 -2.23 -2.29
CA PHE A 601 36.36 -2.30 -3.18
C PHE A 601 37.45 -1.29 -2.80
N TYR A 602 37.06 -0.08 -2.39
CA TYR A 602 38.00 0.95 -1.93
C TYR A 602 38.25 0.94 -0.41
N GLY A 603 37.83 -0.10 0.31
CA GLY A 603 37.98 -0.19 1.76
C GLY A 603 37.20 0.90 2.52
N LYS A 604 36.08 1.34 1.95
CA LYS A 604 35.12 2.29 2.50
C LYS A 604 33.80 1.57 2.85
N ARG A 605 32.79 2.32 3.26
CA ARG A 605 31.39 1.88 3.43
C ARG A 605 30.43 3.04 3.14
N LEU A 606 29.14 2.76 3.06
CA LEU A 606 28.13 3.82 3.10
C LEU A 606 28.08 4.49 4.48
N PRO A 607 27.75 5.79 4.56
CA PRO A 607 27.57 6.49 5.83
C PRO A 607 26.40 5.91 6.60
N HIS A 608 26.55 5.81 7.91
CA HIS A 608 25.39 5.65 8.76
C HIS A 608 24.57 6.95 8.78
N ASP A 609 23.29 6.80 9.05
CA ASP A 609 22.32 7.88 9.07
C ASP A 609 22.71 9.02 10.04
N TRP A 610 23.27 8.66 11.20
CA TRP A 610 23.80 9.61 12.18
C TRP A 610 25.10 10.30 11.76
N GLU A 611 25.95 9.65 10.95
CA GLU A 611 27.18 10.26 10.44
C GLU A 611 26.85 11.32 9.38
N TRP A 612 25.86 11.03 8.52
CA TRP A 612 25.37 12.00 7.56
C TRP A 612 24.75 13.21 8.27
N GLN A 613 23.88 12.98 9.26
CA GLN A 613 23.30 14.07 10.05
C GLN A 613 24.41 14.90 10.73
N TYR A 614 25.38 14.25 11.36
CA TYR A 614 26.47 14.92 12.08
C TYR A 614 27.20 15.94 11.21
N VAL A 615 27.52 15.54 9.97
CA VAL A 615 28.23 16.38 9.00
C VAL A 615 27.37 17.56 8.56
N VAL A 616 26.10 17.31 8.20
CA VAL A 616 25.18 18.37 7.74
C VAL A 616 24.88 19.36 8.87
N SER A 617 24.72 18.87 10.09
CA SER A 617 24.52 19.68 11.29
C SER A 617 25.75 20.44 11.76
N ASN A 618 26.91 20.27 11.11
CA ASN A 618 28.18 20.89 11.50
C ASN A 618 28.60 20.54 12.94
N GLY A 619 28.33 19.30 13.36
CA GLY A 619 28.64 18.80 14.69
C GLY A 619 27.79 19.45 15.79
N ASP A 620 28.43 20.15 16.71
CA ASP A 620 27.80 20.79 17.88
C ASP A 620 27.07 22.10 17.56
N HIS A 621 27.29 22.70 16.39
CA HIS A 621 26.48 23.82 15.92
C HIS A 621 25.01 23.42 15.73
N TYR A 622 24.76 22.14 15.44
CA TYR A 622 23.44 21.54 15.33
C TYR A 622 22.53 22.21 14.29
N ASN A 623 23.11 22.62 13.16
CA ASN A 623 22.41 23.29 12.09
C ASN A 623 21.36 22.38 11.42
N THR A 624 20.30 23.00 10.89
CA THR A 624 19.29 22.33 10.05
C THR A 624 19.83 22.06 8.65
N PHE A 625 20.66 22.94 8.11
CA PHE A 625 21.25 22.83 6.77
C PHE A 625 22.78 22.94 6.84
N PRO A 626 23.52 22.48 5.81
CA PRO A 626 24.99 22.55 5.81
C PRO A 626 25.52 23.97 6.04
N TRP A 627 24.81 24.98 5.55
CA TRP A 627 25.16 26.39 5.63
C TRP A 627 24.63 27.14 6.86
N GLY A 628 23.78 26.53 7.69
CA GLY A 628 23.18 27.19 8.85
C GLY A 628 21.79 26.66 9.23
N SER A 629 21.14 27.32 10.19
CA SER A 629 19.82 26.90 10.68
C SER A 629 18.66 27.26 9.74
N GLU A 630 18.82 28.30 8.93
CA GLU A 630 17.77 28.81 8.04
C GLU A 630 17.91 28.29 6.60
N MET A 631 16.76 28.03 5.96
CA MET A 631 16.72 27.61 4.56
C MET A 631 17.17 28.76 3.65
N ASP A 632 18.14 28.48 2.77
CA ASP A 632 18.60 29.39 1.73
C ASP A 632 18.47 28.69 0.38
N THR A 633 17.39 28.99 -0.35
CA THR A 633 17.09 28.34 -1.63
C THR A 633 18.11 28.66 -2.72
N THR A 634 18.88 29.75 -2.56
CA THR A 634 19.95 30.12 -3.52
C THR A 634 21.16 29.18 -3.45
N ARG A 635 21.23 28.34 -2.42
CA ARG A 635 22.27 27.31 -2.24
C ARG A 635 21.88 25.94 -2.77
N LEU A 636 20.63 25.78 -3.20
CA LEU A 636 20.17 24.56 -3.83
C LEU A 636 20.47 24.59 -5.34
N PRO A 637 20.69 23.41 -5.96
CA PRO A 637 20.67 23.29 -7.42
C PRO A 637 19.34 23.76 -8.01
N GLU A 638 19.34 24.03 -9.31
CA GLU A 638 18.10 24.36 -10.03
C GLU A 638 17.08 23.23 -9.87
N ILE A 639 15.86 23.60 -9.49
CA ILE A 639 14.79 22.64 -9.25
C ILE A 639 14.10 22.34 -10.58
N PHE A 640 14.12 21.07 -10.98
CA PHE A 640 13.38 20.59 -12.12
C PHE A 640 11.98 20.08 -11.70
N ARG A 641 10.94 20.69 -12.25
CA ARG A 641 9.53 20.28 -12.04
C ARG A 641 8.83 19.84 -13.33
N GLY A 642 9.57 19.75 -14.43
CA GLY A 642 9.02 19.47 -15.74
C GLY A 642 8.74 17.99 -15.96
N LYS A 643 7.94 17.73 -16.99
CA LYS A 643 7.65 16.39 -17.51
C LYS A 643 8.65 15.90 -18.56
N GLN A 644 9.53 16.79 -18.99
CA GLN A 644 10.56 16.51 -19.99
C GLN A 644 11.63 15.56 -19.40
N PRO A 645 12.47 14.93 -20.25
CA PRO A 645 13.63 14.20 -19.76
C PRO A 645 14.44 15.03 -18.78
N LEU A 646 14.96 14.37 -17.74
CA LEU A 646 15.78 15.04 -16.73
C LEU A 646 17.00 15.68 -17.39
N PRO A 647 17.37 16.93 -17.01
CA PRO A 647 18.62 17.50 -17.46
C PRO A 647 19.81 16.66 -16.95
N PRO A 648 20.95 16.64 -17.67
CA PRO A 648 22.17 16.07 -17.14
C PRO A 648 22.51 16.69 -15.78
N LEU A 649 22.95 15.86 -14.84
CA LEU A 649 23.43 16.33 -13.55
C LEU A 649 24.76 17.06 -13.74
N ASP A 650 24.90 18.24 -13.13
CA ASP A 650 26.13 19.04 -13.17
C ASP A 650 27.34 18.27 -12.61
N SER A 651 28.56 18.82 -12.71
CA SER A 651 29.70 18.22 -12.00
C SER A 651 29.55 18.38 -10.49
N VAL A 652 29.98 17.40 -9.71
CA VAL A 652 30.09 17.54 -8.26
C VAL A 652 30.97 18.75 -7.90
N GLY A 653 30.64 19.44 -6.82
CA GLY A 653 31.30 20.68 -6.39
C GLY A 653 30.91 21.93 -7.18
N SER A 654 29.94 21.84 -8.12
CA SER A 654 29.40 23.02 -8.80
C SER A 654 28.60 23.92 -7.86
N HIS A 655 28.08 23.36 -6.76
CA HIS A 655 27.28 24.08 -5.77
C HIS A 655 28.08 24.36 -4.49
N LYS A 656 29.26 24.99 -4.59
CA LYS A 656 30.15 25.26 -3.42
C LYS A 656 29.48 26.05 -2.30
N SER A 657 28.43 26.81 -2.60
CA SER A 657 27.62 27.52 -1.61
C SER A 657 26.80 26.56 -0.73
N SER A 658 26.56 25.31 -1.15
CA SER A 658 25.86 24.27 -0.37
C SER A 658 26.74 23.57 0.67
N ARG A 659 28.01 23.94 0.76
CA ARG A 659 29.02 23.28 1.60
C ARG A 659 28.74 23.39 3.10
N SER A 660 28.99 22.32 3.85
CA SER A 660 28.99 22.37 5.32
C SER A 660 30.05 23.36 5.83
N THR A 661 29.68 24.22 6.77
CA THR A 661 30.56 25.27 7.31
C THR A 661 31.76 24.75 8.10
N ARG A 662 31.62 23.60 8.77
CA ARG A 662 32.67 23.01 9.63
C ARG A 662 33.55 22.00 8.90
N PHE A 663 32.93 21.00 8.27
CA PHE A 663 33.66 19.86 7.68
C PHE A 663 33.97 20.03 6.20
N LEU A 664 33.46 21.11 5.59
CA LEU A 664 33.71 21.46 4.19
C LEU A 664 33.25 20.41 3.16
N VAL A 665 32.31 19.54 3.54
CA VAL A 665 31.63 18.59 2.65
C VAL A 665 30.61 19.31 1.75
N GLU A 666 30.56 18.97 0.48
CA GLU A 666 29.77 19.63 -0.56
C GLU A 666 28.63 18.72 -1.09
N ASP A 667 27.65 19.33 -1.76
CA ASP A 667 26.52 18.67 -2.43
C ASP A 667 25.70 17.74 -1.51
N LEU A 668 25.52 18.16 -0.26
CA LEU A 668 24.77 17.39 0.73
C LEU A 668 23.26 17.47 0.51
N VAL A 669 22.73 18.63 0.11
CA VAL A 669 21.29 18.92 0.13
C VAL A 669 20.80 19.42 -1.23
N GLY A 670 19.71 18.82 -1.71
CA GLY A 670 18.92 19.27 -2.87
C GLY A 670 19.44 18.85 -4.24
N TYR A 671 20.45 17.97 -4.31
CA TYR A 671 21.10 17.58 -5.56
C TYR A 671 20.70 16.18 -6.01
N VAL A 672 21.30 15.15 -5.42
CA VAL A 672 20.88 13.74 -5.55
C VAL A 672 20.63 13.17 -4.16
N TRP A 673 19.66 12.26 -4.06
CA TRP A 673 19.44 11.49 -2.85
C TRP A 673 20.68 10.66 -2.52
N GLN A 674 21.01 10.56 -1.23
CA GLN A 674 22.17 9.82 -0.76
C GLN A 674 21.76 8.65 0.10
N MET A 675 22.21 7.45 -0.30
CA MET A 675 21.98 6.20 0.42
C MET A 675 22.72 6.18 1.77
N THR A 676 22.04 5.77 2.84
CA THR A 676 22.63 5.51 4.16
C THR A 676 22.40 4.06 4.62
N ASP A 677 21.52 3.86 5.61
CA ASP A 677 21.27 2.58 6.25
C ASP A 677 20.05 1.87 5.64
N GLN A 678 20.17 0.54 5.51
CA GLN A 678 19.06 -0.34 5.10
C GLN A 678 18.39 -0.96 6.33
N PHE A 679 17.05 -0.97 6.34
CA PHE A 679 16.23 -1.60 7.37
C PHE A 679 15.29 -2.63 6.74
N CYS A 680 15.19 -3.81 7.33
CA CYS A 680 14.34 -4.89 6.82
C CYS A 680 13.53 -5.58 7.92
N ASP A 681 12.37 -6.08 7.51
CA ASP A 681 11.57 -7.06 8.23
C ASP A 681 11.14 -8.20 7.28
N ALA A 682 10.18 -9.03 7.72
CA ALA A 682 9.69 -10.16 6.93
C ALA A 682 8.95 -9.76 5.64
N HIS A 683 8.39 -8.55 5.60
CA HIS A 683 7.53 -8.06 4.52
C HIS A 683 8.18 -6.96 3.69
N THR A 684 9.03 -6.12 4.25
CA THR A 684 9.61 -4.98 3.52
C THR A 684 11.07 -4.76 3.85
N CYS A 685 11.81 -4.20 2.89
CA CYS A 685 13.07 -3.54 3.14
C CYS A 685 12.94 -2.08 2.71
N GLY A 686 13.54 -1.17 3.47
CA GLY A 686 13.62 0.25 3.13
C GLY A 686 15.05 0.77 3.28
N LEU A 687 15.44 1.63 2.36
CA LEU A 687 16.70 2.36 2.41
C LEU A 687 16.43 3.77 2.93
N LEU A 688 17.20 4.22 3.92
CA LEU A 688 17.17 5.61 4.31
C LEU A 688 17.88 6.47 3.26
N LEU A 689 17.16 7.48 2.77
CA LEU A 689 17.66 8.45 1.82
C LEU A 689 17.73 9.84 2.45
N ARG A 690 18.82 10.54 2.19
CA ARG A 690 19.11 11.87 2.75
C ARG A 690 19.31 12.93 1.67
N GLY A 691 19.08 14.18 2.05
CA GLY A 691 19.48 15.36 1.28
C GLY A 691 18.47 15.84 0.24
N GLY A 692 17.59 14.99 -0.27
CA GLY A 692 16.67 15.35 -1.35
C GLY A 692 17.31 15.40 -2.74
N SER A 693 16.53 15.80 -3.73
CA SER A 693 16.90 15.86 -5.14
C SER A 693 16.57 17.20 -5.80
N SER A 694 17.21 17.46 -6.95
CA SER A 694 16.86 18.57 -7.84
C SER A 694 15.53 18.35 -8.56
N TYR A 695 15.12 17.09 -8.77
CA TYR A 695 13.79 16.76 -9.29
C TYR A 695 12.72 16.84 -8.19
N ARG A 696 11.64 17.61 -8.44
CA ARG A 696 10.55 17.86 -7.48
C ARG A 696 9.20 17.99 -8.20
N PRO A 697 8.53 16.87 -8.53
CA PRO A 697 7.18 16.93 -9.08
C PRO A 697 6.22 17.49 -8.02
N VAL A 698 5.15 18.13 -8.50
CA VAL A 698 4.11 18.74 -7.66
C VAL A 698 2.73 18.37 -8.17
N ALA A 699 1.77 18.27 -7.26
CA ALA A 699 0.37 18.10 -7.60
C ALA A 699 -0.16 19.21 -8.52
N ALA A 700 -1.30 18.95 -9.16
CA ALA A 700 -1.94 19.87 -10.11
C ALA A 700 -2.22 21.23 -9.51
N THR A 701 -2.70 21.23 -8.27
CA THR A 701 -3.10 22.42 -7.55
C THR A 701 -2.53 22.42 -6.15
N HIS A 702 -2.52 23.60 -5.50
CA HIS A 702 -2.12 23.74 -4.10
C HIS A 702 -3.13 23.11 -3.13
N SER A 703 -4.36 22.83 -3.58
CA SER A 703 -5.40 22.16 -2.81
C SER A 703 -5.30 20.64 -2.87
N ASP A 704 -4.59 20.09 -3.85
CA ASP A 704 -4.39 18.65 -3.97
C ASP A 704 -3.24 18.20 -3.05
N PRO A 705 -3.39 17.10 -2.31
CA PRO A 705 -2.27 16.53 -1.58
C PRO A 705 -1.14 16.17 -2.56
N ASN A 706 0.09 16.51 -2.18
CA ASN A 706 1.26 16.18 -3.00
C ASN A 706 1.68 14.72 -2.73
N TRP A 707 1.14 13.79 -3.50
CA TRP A 707 1.35 12.34 -3.34
C TRP A 707 2.72 11.82 -3.82
N TYR A 708 3.60 12.70 -4.30
CA TYR A 708 4.96 12.34 -4.73
C TYR A 708 5.95 12.24 -3.57
N PHE A 709 6.97 11.40 -3.73
CA PHE A 709 8.05 11.16 -2.78
C PHE A 709 8.60 12.49 -2.20
N PRO A 710 8.40 12.73 -0.89
CA PRO A 710 8.64 14.05 -0.32
C PRO A 710 10.14 14.31 -0.13
N GLN A 711 10.53 15.59 -0.11
CA GLN A 711 11.92 15.98 0.09
C GLN A 711 12.33 15.91 1.57
N ALA A 712 13.59 15.55 1.86
CA ALA A 712 14.18 15.58 3.20
C ALA A 712 15.44 16.46 3.17
N LEU A 713 15.23 17.78 3.10
CA LEU A 713 16.32 18.75 2.92
C LEU A 713 17.05 19.08 4.24
N GLY A 714 16.36 18.95 5.38
CA GLY A 714 16.94 19.23 6.69
C GLY A 714 17.77 18.06 7.23
N ALA A 715 18.79 18.35 8.03
CA ALA A 715 19.64 17.37 8.70
C ALA A 715 18.81 16.43 9.60
N GLN A 716 17.75 16.94 10.22
CA GLN A 716 16.83 16.21 11.08
C GLN A 716 15.75 15.44 10.29
N GLN A 717 15.87 15.32 8.96
CA GLN A 717 14.89 14.64 8.11
C GLN A 717 15.54 13.50 7.32
N HIS A 718 14.85 12.37 7.23
CA HIS A 718 15.17 11.28 6.29
C HIS A 718 13.92 10.82 5.55
N ASN A 719 14.09 10.15 4.42
CA ASN A 719 13.02 9.39 3.79
C ASN A 719 13.31 7.90 3.84
N ARG A 720 12.26 7.08 3.80
CA ARG A 720 12.35 5.63 3.64
C ARG A 720 11.94 5.26 2.22
N PHE A 721 12.91 4.88 1.39
CA PHE A 721 12.67 4.37 0.04
C PHE A 721 12.41 2.86 0.11
N LEU A 722 11.20 2.41 -0.25
CA LEU A 722 10.86 1.00 -0.19
C LEU A 722 11.51 0.24 -1.33
N MET A 723 12.26 -0.81 -1.00
CA MET A 723 13.05 -1.59 -1.95
C MET A 723 12.26 -2.79 -2.48
N LEU A 724 12.50 -3.15 -3.74
CA LEU A 724 11.86 -4.31 -4.39
C LEU A 724 12.91 -5.19 -5.09
N SER A 725 13.54 -4.68 -6.14
CA SER A 725 14.57 -5.38 -6.92
C SER A 725 15.65 -4.39 -7.38
N GLU A 726 16.84 -4.89 -7.73
CA GLU A 726 17.94 -4.03 -8.20
C GLU A 726 17.50 -3.11 -9.37
N GLY A 727 16.74 -3.64 -10.33
CA GLY A 727 16.24 -2.85 -11.47
C GLY A 727 15.25 -1.75 -11.05
N TYR A 728 14.23 -2.12 -10.27
CA TYR A 728 13.21 -1.19 -9.80
C TYR A 728 13.80 -0.06 -8.93
N ASP A 729 14.76 -0.40 -8.08
CA ASP A 729 15.37 0.52 -7.10
C ASP A 729 16.29 1.57 -7.76
N ARG A 730 16.79 1.30 -8.97
CA ARG A 730 17.70 2.20 -9.71
C ARG A 730 16.98 3.44 -10.24
N SER A 731 17.28 4.56 -9.62
CA SER A 731 16.68 5.87 -9.90
C SER A 731 17.70 6.85 -10.50
N ALA A 732 17.22 7.75 -11.36
CA ALA A 732 18.03 8.81 -11.98
C ALA A 732 18.49 9.90 -10.98
N MET A 733 17.92 9.90 -9.78
CA MET A 733 18.14 10.93 -8.76
C MET A 733 18.67 10.36 -7.44
N VAL A 734 19.04 9.08 -7.42
CA VAL A 734 19.60 8.41 -6.25
C VAL A 734 21.04 8.00 -6.56
N GLY A 735 21.97 8.58 -5.80
CA GLY A 735 23.38 8.25 -5.81
C GLY A 735 23.88 7.97 -4.40
N PHE A 736 25.18 8.03 -4.18
CA PHE A 736 25.76 7.75 -2.87
C PHE A 736 27.11 8.46 -2.69
N ARG A 737 27.57 8.48 -1.43
CA ARG A 737 28.93 8.85 -1.05
C ARG A 737 29.45 7.83 -0.04
N CYS A 738 30.76 7.75 0.13
CA CYS A 738 31.33 6.81 1.08
C CYS A 738 31.94 7.50 2.31
N VAL A 739 32.12 6.69 3.35
CA VAL A 739 32.91 7.03 4.53
C VAL A 739 33.93 5.92 4.83
N LYS A 740 34.95 6.25 5.61
CA LYS A 740 35.98 5.32 6.07
C LYS A 740 36.32 5.59 7.52
N SER A 741 36.27 4.57 8.36
CA SER A 741 36.61 4.70 9.79
C SER A 741 38.13 4.92 9.97
N VAL A 742 38.52 5.77 10.94
CA VAL A 742 39.94 6.05 11.28
C VAL A 742 40.59 4.85 11.98
N THR A 743 39.83 4.15 12.79
CA THR A 743 40.15 2.84 13.40
C THR A 743 39.15 1.78 12.91
N PRO A 744 39.50 0.48 12.89
CA PRO A 744 38.52 -0.57 12.62
C PRO A 744 37.32 -0.38 13.55
N SER A 745 36.12 -0.26 12.97
CA SER A 745 34.94 0.19 13.71
C SER A 745 34.69 -0.68 14.95
N HIS A 746 34.71 -0.06 16.13
CA HIS A 746 34.09 -0.69 17.29
C HIS A 746 32.59 -0.73 17.05
N VAL A 747 32.09 -1.93 16.76
CA VAL A 747 30.66 -2.24 16.65
C VAL A 747 29.98 -1.78 17.94
N PHE A 748 29.06 -0.83 17.84
CA PHE A 748 28.05 -0.45 18.84
C PHE A 748 28.34 -0.98 20.26
N SER A 749 29.28 -0.36 20.98
CA SER A 749 29.29 -0.54 22.44
C SER A 749 28.17 0.35 22.96
N LYS A 750 27.10 -0.24 23.49
CA LYS A 750 26.25 0.50 24.43
C LYS A 750 27.21 1.16 25.42
N LEU A 751 27.27 2.49 25.43
CA LEU A 751 27.89 3.15 26.57
C LEU A 751 27.08 2.72 27.80
N PRO A 752 27.76 2.33 28.89
CA PRO A 752 27.10 1.86 30.11
C PRO A 752 26.11 2.88 30.68
#